data_AF-A0A1V3WIY7-F1
#
_entry.id   AF-A0A1V3WIY7-F1
#
_cell.length_a   1.000
_cell.length_b   1.000
_cell.length_c   1.000
_cell.angle_alpha   90.00
_cell.angle_beta   90.00
_cell.angle_gamma   90.00
#
_symmetry.space_group_name_H-M   'P 1'
#
loop_
_entity.id
_entity.type
_entity.pdbx_description
1 polymer ?
#
loop_
_entity_poly.entity_id
_entity_poly.type
_entity_poly.pdbx_seq_one_letter_code
_entity_poly.pdbx_strand_id
1 'polypeptide(L)'
;MLDEALNPLIDEALRSADPEAALLDLSVVDPACGSGHFVVAAARRIAAALATVRTGDTEPAPAALRAATADVIEHCVYGVDLNDLAIEITKVALWLEAFDADRPFPFLDSHFRVGNALLGTTPELLRHNIPDAAFVALGDDDKTWTSKLKARNNSEREANAEQLNMFGSETLNVETTQFSKAAHEADTGAAATVAAMRARADAWRRLEEDPDLKAAKLVADAWCAAFVQPKTGATTSGQGITHGTLRDLAENPESVPATVKSLVESLARQYRFFHWHLEFPGIFTVPDDGSADPATGWTGGFSCVVGNPPWERVKIQDKEFFGNAGRSDIEGAATAAIRKKMIDQLADGDPDLFVAYHAALRQSDATAHLLLKSGRYPLTGRGDVNTYSVFAETMRTVTGPSGAAGIISPTGLATDKTTAPFFADTLSNRRLSAFYDFENEAKIFRDVHNQLRFAVTAMRGVASKVSRTRFAFYTRYLTDVPSRRFELAASEVLKLNPNTGTLPIFRSQVDADITLGIYSRHPVLVRDDDPQGNGWGLSFARLFDMTNDSGLFHQADDLSDATFNGWSYERAGKEYVPLYEAKILGHFDHRYASYNGATQAQLNKGTLPRLTAEQHDDPNIEPLSRYWVERPELNAALDGRWDRNWLLGWRDITNASNERTFVPAVLPMTAVGNSFYVVILAKPELAPLLHAVWSSLAFDFVAKQKISGSHVNYFATKQLSCPTPDEFAAETPWHTETTLADWTRPYVLELSYTSWRLKRYAEDLGDDGPPFRWHPERRALLRADLDAAFLHVYGLNRGEAEHVLDSFPVVRKYEERDYGEYRTRRLVLEAYDRMAYAIAHGGKGWKPFADPLPAKAPSQQVSRKKCPH
;
A
#
# COMPACT_ATOMS: atom_id res chain seq x y z
N MET A 1 15.12 14.09 3.69
CA MET A 1 13.79 14.72 3.79
C MET A 1 13.90 16.24 3.63
N LEU A 2 14.54 16.96 4.56
CA LEU A 2 14.76 18.41 4.41
C LEU A 2 15.50 18.79 3.13
N ASP A 3 16.43 17.95 2.64
CA ASP A 3 17.12 18.18 1.36
C ASP A 3 16.16 18.22 0.16
N GLU A 4 15.02 17.54 0.27
CA GLU A 4 14.05 17.40 -0.83
C GLU A 4 12.86 18.34 -0.71
N ALA A 5 12.44 18.66 0.52
CA ALA A 5 11.28 19.50 0.78
C ALA A 5 11.68 20.97 1.04
N LEU A 6 12.66 21.21 1.92
CA LEU A 6 12.97 22.55 2.41
C LEU A 6 14.08 23.25 1.61
N ASN A 7 15.19 22.57 1.31
CA ASN A 7 16.32 23.19 0.60
C ASN A 7 15.91 23.85 -0.73
N PRO A 8 15.05 23.24 -1.57
CA PRO A 8 14.62 23.89 -2.81
C PRO A 8 13.86 25.22 -2.58
N LEU A 9 13.18 25.37 -1.44
CA LEU A 9 12.46 26.59 -1.07
C LEU A 9 13.43 27.66 -0.55
N ILE A 10 14.44 27.26 0.23
CA ILE A 10 15.54 28.14 0.64
C ILE A 10 16.28 28.67 -0.61
N ASP A 11 16.60 27.79 -1.56
CA ASP A 11 17.27 28.17 -2.81
C ASP A 11 16.41 29.11 -3.67
N GLU A 12 15.08 29.04 -3.56
CA GLU A 12 14.16 29.96 -4.21
C GLU A 12 14.10 31.32 -3.51
N ALA A 13 14.01 31.32 -2.18
CA ALA A 13 14.06 32.55 -1.38
C ALA A 13 15.36 33.33 -1.59
N LEU A 14 16.50 32.63 -1.66
CA LEU A 14 17.82 33.21 -1.93
C LEU A 14 17.93 33.87 -3.32
N ARG A 15 17.08 33.50 -4.28
CA ARG A 15 17.03 34.10 -5.63
C ARG A 15 16.03 35.26 -5.73
N SER A 16 15.29 35.56 -4.67
CA SER A 16 14.33 36.66 -4.66
C SER A 16 15.02 38.03 -4.64
N ALA A 17 14.24 39.10 -4.88
CA ALA A 17 14.75 40.46 -4.84
C ALA A 17 15.16 40.92 -3.41
N ASP A 18 14.52 40.33 -2.39
CA ASP A 18 14.84 40.53 -0.97
C ASP A 18 14.98 39.16 -0.28
N PRO A 19 16.17 38.54 -0.35
CA PRO A 19 16.41 37.21 0.22
C PRO A 19 16.14 37.11 1.72
N GLU A 20 16.41 38.18 2.48
CA GLU A 20 16.18 38.17 3.93
C GLU A 20 14.69 38.09 4.24
N ALA A 21 13.88 38.96 3.63
CA ALA A 21 12.43 38.92 3.80
C ALA A 21 11.85 37.58 3.31
N ALA A 22 12.28 37.09 2.15
CA ALA A 22 11.78 35.83 1.59
C ALA A 22 12.13 34.60 2.45
N LEU A 23 13.27 34.59 3.15
CA LEU A 23 13.64 33.52 4.08
C LEU A 23 12.79 33.56 5.35
N LEU A 24 12.50 34.76 5.87
CA LEU A 24 11.68 34.94 7.07
C LEU A 24 10.18 34.68 6.81
N ASP A 25 9.75 34.79 5.55
CA ASP A 25 8.37 34.46 5.11
C ASP A 25 8.14 32.95 4.91
N LEU A 26 9.20 32.12 4.98
CA LEU A 26 9.04 30.67 4.92
C LEU A 26 8.33 30.16 6.17
N SER A 27 7.24 29.42 6.00
CA SER A 27 6.54 28.73 7.09
C SER A 27 6.74 27.21 7.00
N VAL A 28 7.26 26.61 8.07
CA VAL A 28 7.56 25.18 8.19
C VAL A 28 6.78 24.57 9.34
N VAL A 29 5.92 23.59 9.06
CA VAL A 29 5.12 22.91 10.09
C VAL A 29 5.45 21.43 10.19
N ASP A 30 5.47 20.92 11.42
CA ASP A 30 5.33 19.48 11.70
C ASP A 30 3.96 19.20 12.37
N PRO A 31 3.03 18.50 11.70
CA PRO A 31 1.68 18.26 12.21
C PRO A 31 1.60 17.16 13.27
N ALA A 32 2.73 16.53 13.63
CA ALA A 32 2.87 15.57 14.71
C ALA A 32 4.27 15.72 15.33
N CYS A 33 4.56 16.91 15.85
CA CYS A 33 5.94 17.36 16.07
C CYS A 33 6.69 16.59 17.16
N GLY A 34 6.00 15.91 18.08
CA GLY A 34 6.62 15.14 19.14
C GLY A 34 7.58 16.00 19.96
N SER A 35 8.87 15.66 19.92
CA SER A 35 9.94 16.41 20.61
C SER A 35 10.53 17.59 19.80
N GLY A 36 10.02 17.87 18.61
CA GLY A 36 10.42 19.03 17.81
C GLY A 36 11.64 18.82 16.91
N HIS A 37 12.12 17.58 16.74
CA HIS A 37 13.36 17.29 16.00
C HIS A 37 13.36 17.87 14.58
N PHE A 38 12.25 17.77 13.83
CA PHE A 38 12.18 18.26 12.46
C PHE A 38 12.12 19.78 12.37
N VAL A 39 11.34 20.43 13.24
CA VAL A 39 11.22 21.90 13.26
C VAL A 39 12.51 22.56 13.73
N VAL A 40 13.21 21.99 14.71
CA VAL A 40 14.54 22.47 15.13
C VAL A 40 15.55 22.34 13.99
N ALA A 41 15.55 21.20 13.28
CA ALA A 41 16.44 21.00 12.14
C ALA A 41 16.11 21.93 10.96
N ALA A 42 14.83 22.21 10.71
CA ALA A 42 14.39 23.17 9.70
C ALA A 42 14.82 24.59 10.07
N ALA A 43 14.62 25.00 11.33
CA ALA A 43 15.04 26.30 11.83
C ALA A 43 16.54 26.53 11.61
N ARG A 44 17.38 25.55 11.99
CA ARG A 44 18.84 25.62 11.76
C ARG A 44 19.21 25.85 10.29
N ARG A 45 18.51 25.20 9.35
CA ARG A 45 18.80 25.32 7.91
C ARG A 45 18.44 26.70 7.37
N ILE A 46 17.26 27.21 7.71
CA ILE A 46 16.83 28.55 7.29
C ILE A 46 17.74 29.59 7.95
N ALA A 47 18.07 29.43 9.24
CA ALA A 47 18.93 30.34 9.98
C ALA A 47 20.35 30.42 9.41
N ALA A 48 20.92 29.31 8.95
CA ALA A 48 22.22 29.30 8.28
C ALA A 48 22.19 30.12 6.97
N ALA A 49 21.11 29.99 6.18
CA ALA A 49 20.92 30.79 4.97
C ALA A 49 20.71 32.27 5.30
N LEU A 50 19.88 32.58 6.29
CA LEU A 50 19.61 33.95 6.74
C LEU A 50 20.85 34.64 7.28
N ALA A 51 21.65 33.95 8.10
CA ALA A 51 22.91 34.48 8.63
C ALA A 51 23.91 34.77 7.50
N THR A 52 23.97 33.90 6.47
CA THR A 52 24.80 34.12 5.28
C THR A 52 24.36 35.38 4.53
N VAL A 53 23.04 35.57 4.32
CA VAL A 53 22.50 36.77 3.66
C VAL A 53 22.83 38.05 4.44
N ARG A 54 22.66 38.03 5.76
CA ARG A 54 22.88 39.21 6.63
C ARG A 54 24.34 39.61 6.76
N THR A 55 25.26 38.65 6.77
CA THR A 55 26.68 38.90 6.98
C THR A 55 27.47 39.03 5.68
N GLY A 56 27.01 38.39 4.61
CA GLY A 56 27.76 38.22 3.37
C GLY A 56 28.83 37.12 3.44
N ASP A 57 28.97 36.44 4.59
CA ASP A 57 29.97 35.40 4.82
C ASP A 57 29.35 34.00 4.63
N THR A 58 30.05 33.10 3.93
CA THR A 58 29.61 31.70 3.78
C THR A 58 29.71 30.88 5.07
N GLU A 59 30.51 31.35 6.03
CA GLU A 59 30.62 30.78 7.37
C GLU A 59 30.37 31.88 8.43
N PRO A 60 29.11 32.22 8.71
CA PRO A 60 28.77 33.28 9.66
C PRO A 60 29.29 32.99 11.06
N ALA A 61 29.69 34.05 11.78
CA ALA A 61 30.10 33.94 13.17
C ALA A 61 28.98 33.35 14.05
N PRO A 62 29.30 32.59 15.12
CA PRO A 62 28.29 31.96 15.97
C PRO A 62 27.24 32.91 16.55
N ALA A 63 27.59 34.18 16.79
CA ALA A 63 26.65 35.19 17.25
C ALA A 63 25.61 35.56 16.16
N ALA A 64 26.03 35.70 14.91
CA ALA A 64 25.13 35.97 13.79
C ALA A 64 24.20 34.78 13.53
N LEU A 65 24.72 33.56 13.64
CA LEU A 65 23.90 32.34 13.51
C LEU A 65 22.84 32.27 14.62
N ARG A 66 23.20 32.53 15.88
CA ARG A 66 22.22 32.57 16.99
C ARG A 66 21.13 33.61 16.78
N ALA A 67 21.51 34.82 16.36
CA ALA A 67 20.53 35.88 16.07
C ALA A 67 19.58 35.49 14.94
N ALA A 68 20.10 34.90 13.85
CA ALA A 68 19.28 34.38 12.76
C ALA A 68 18.37 33.22 13.21
N THR A 69 18.88 32.31 14.06
CA THR A 69 18.10 31.21 14.63
C THR A 69 16.95 31.71 15.48
N ALA A 70 17.16 32.72 16.32
CA ALA A 70 16.10 33.33 17.12
C ALA A 70 15.00 33.92 16.23
N ASP A 71 15.36 34.64 15.17
CA ASP A 71 14.38 35.22 14.24
C ASP A 71 13.63 34.14 13.47
N VAL A 72 14.32 33.11 12.97
CA VAL A 72 13.66 31.99 12.26
C VAL A 72 12.72 31.21 13.17
N ILE A 73 13.09 31.01 14.44
CA ILE A 73 12.21 30.33 15.40
C ILE A 73 10.96 31.16 15.70
N GLU A 74 11.10 32.49 15.73
CA GLU A 74 10.00 33.42 15.96
C GLU A 74 9.03 33.52 14.77
N HIS A 75 9.51 33.40 13.52
CA HIS A 75 8.70 33.66 12.32
C HIS A 75 8.35 32.41 11.51
N CYS A 76 9.23 31.41 11.47
CA CYS A 76 9.19 30.40 10.40
C CYS A 76 8.69 29.03 10.84
N VAL A 77 8.74 28.66 12.11
CA VAL A 77 8.47 27.27 12.53
C VAL A 77 7.19 27.11 13.34
N TYR A 78 6.46 26.05 13.02
CA TYR A 78 5.13 25.73 13.55
C TYR A 78 5.07 24.25 13.92
N GLY A 79 4.20 23.90 14.87
CA GLY A 79 4.02 22.51 15.29
C GLY A 79 2.63 22.22 15.82
N VAL A 80 2.16 21.00 15.60
CA VAL A 80 0.94 20.47 16.20
C VAL A 80 1.24 19.11 16.81
N ASP A 81 0.72 18.86 18.00
CA ASP A 81 0.75 17.54 18.61
C ASP A 81 -0.50 17.31 19.46
N LEU A 82 -0.92 16.04 19.57
CA LEU A 82 -2.03 15.66 20.42
C LEU A 82 -1.67 15.73 21.91
N ASN A 83 -0.38 15.52 22.23
CA ASN A 83 0.16 15.49 23.58
C ASN A 83 0.65 16.90 24.00
N ASP A 84 0.11 17.41 25.10
CA ASP A 84 0.48 18.72 25.65
C ASP A 84 1.97 18.78 26.03
N LEU A 85 2.48 17.73 26.65
CA LEU A 85 3.88 17.63 27.06
C LEU A 85 4.83 17.64 25.85
N ALA A 86 4.42 17.06 24.72
CA ALA A 86 5.22 17.06 23.50
C ALA A 86 5.41 18.49 22.96
N ILE A 87 4.34 19.29 22.97
CA ILE A 87 4.39 20.71 22.61
C ILE A 87 5.33 21.48 23.54
N GLU A 88 5.21 21.30 24.86
CA GLU A 88 6.08 22.00 25.82
C GLU A 88 7.56 21.59 25.69
N ILE A 89 7.85 20.30 25.47
CA ILE A 89 9.21 19.82 25.18
C ILE A 89 9.76 20.46 23.90
N THR A 90 8.93 20.56 22.86
CA THR A 90 9.31 21.17 21.59
C THR A 90 9.66 22.66 21.77
N LYS A 91 8.82 23.42 22.50
CA LYS A 91 9.09 24.84 22.80
C LYS A 91 10.40 25.01 23.56
N VAL A 92 10.66 24.18 24.58
CA VAL A 92 11.92 24.20 25.32
C VAL A 92 13.13 23.89 24.42
N ALA A 93 13.01 22.90 23.53
CA ALA A 93 14.07 22.57 22.59
C ALA A 93 14.41 23.74 21.65
N LEU A 94 13.39 24.46 21.16
CA LEU A 94 13.54 25.65 20.34
C LEU A 94 14.17 26.81 21.11
N TRP A 95 13.76 27.04 22.36
CA TRP A 95 14.37 28.06 23.22
C TRP A 95 15.84 27.79 23.53
N LEU A 96 16.22 26.53 23.75
CA LEU A 96 17.62 26.15 23.94
C LEU A 96 18.45 26.39 22.67
N GLU A 97 17.85 26.18 21.50
CA GLU A 97 18.49 26.41 20.21
C GLU A 97 18.68 27.91 19.90
N ALA A 98 17.70 28.74 20.29
CA ALA A 98 17.71 30.19 20.12
C ALA A 98 18.33 30.97 21.29
N PHE A 99 18.95 30.31 22.28
CA PHE A 99 19.38 30.98 23.51
C PHE A 99 20.37 32.11 23.23
N ASP A 100 19.95 33.33 23.58
CA ASP A 100 20.74 34.56 23.50
C ASP A 100 20.54 35.34 24.81
N ALA A 101 21.64 35.69 25.48
CA ALA A 101 21.60 36.34 26.79
C ALA A 101 21.03 37.77 26.72
N ASP A 102 21.08 38.39 25.53
CA ASP A 102 20.67 39.77 25.31
C ASP A 102 19.25 39.91 24.72
N ARG A 103 18.55 38.78 24.46
CA ARG A 103 17.21 38.76 23.86
C ARG A 103 16.20 38.01 24.74
N PRO A 104 14.90 38.40 24.74
CA PRO A 104 13.86 37.60 25.35
C PRO A 104 13.65 36.29 24.57
N PHE A 105 13.15 35.26 25.24
CA PHE A 105 12.71 34.04 24.57
C PHE A 105 11.53 34.33 23.63
N PRO A 106 11.49 33.75 22.42
CA PRO A 106 10.37 33.95 21.51
C PRO A 106 9.06 33.41 22.11
N PHE A 107 7.97 34.13 21.89
CA PHE A 107 6.62 33.67 22.19
C PHE A 107 6.17 32.67 21.12
N LEU A 108 5.89 31.42 21.52
CA LEU A 108 5.67 30.30 20.61
C LEU A 108 4.24 29.72 20.63
N ASP A 109 3.36 30.21 21.51
CA ASP A 109 2.03 29.60 21.70
C ASP A 109 1.11 29.75 20.48
N SER A 110 1.33 30.79 19.67
CA SER A 110 0.63 30.99 18.39
C SER A 110 1.05 30.00 17.30
N HIS A 111 2.29 29.50 17.37
CA HIS A 111 2.89 28.62 16.36
C HIS A 111 2.84 27.13 16.74
N PHE A 112 2.78 26.83 18.05
CA PHE A 112 2.79 25.47 18.59
C PHE A 112 1.49 25.17 19.33
N ARG A 113 0.62 24.39 18.69
CA ARG A 113 -0.76 24.15 19.13
C ARG A 113 -0.97 22.70 19.60
N VAL A 114 -1.74 22.53 20.67
CA VAL A 114 -2.20 21.21 21.13
C VAL A 114 -3.50 20.84 20.42
N GLY A 115 -3.51 19.74 19.68
CA GLY A 115 -4.69 19.28 18.96
C GLY A 115 -4.48 18.03 18.13
N ASN A 116 -5.58 17.38 17.76
CA ASN A 116 -5.56 16.26 16.85
C ASN A 116 -5.55 16.75 15.41
N ALA A 117 -4.36 16.87 14.81
CA ALA A 117 -4.19 17.30 13.43
C ALA A 117 -5.04 16.51 12.41
N LEU A 118 -5.49 15.29 12.74
CA LEU A 118 -6.32 14.44 11.88
C LEU A 118 -7.84 14.64 12.06
N LEU A 119 -8.31 15.14 13.20
CA LEU A 119 -9.74 15.27 13.49
C LEU A 119 -10.15 16.73 13.50
N GLY A 120 -11.02 17.12 12.58
CA GLY A 120 -11.41 18.50 12.34
C GLY A 120 -12.10 18.63 10.99
N THR A 121 -12.46 19.84 10.59
CA THR A 121 -13.17 20.13 9.34
C THR A 121 -12.48 21.18 8.48
N THR A 122 -12.93 21.34 7.25
CA THR A 122 -12.54 22.39 6.32
C THR A 122 -13.73 23.32 6.07
N PRO A 123 -13.50 24.58 5.66
CA PRO A 123 -14.56 25.50 5.27
C PRO A 123 -15.49 24.91 4.22
N GLU A 124 -14.96 24.17 3.23
CA GLU A 124 -15.77 23.54 2.20
C GLU A 124 -16.69 22.45 2.78
N LEU A 125 -16.19 21.61 3.68
CA LEU A 125 -17.00 20.61 4.37
C LEU A 125 -18.08 21.26 5.25
N LEU A 126 -17.78 22.41 5.87
CA LEU A 126 -18.76 23.19 6.64
C LEU A 126 -19.87 23.78 5.78
N ARG A 127 -19.55 24.30 4.58
CA ARG A 127 -20.54 24.83 3.64
C ARG A 127 -21.57 23.77 3.22
N HIS A 128 -21.12 22.52 3.05
CA HIS A 128 -22.00 21.37 2.75
C HIS A 128 -22.67 20.75 4.00
N ASN A 129 -22.39 21.31 5.19
CA ASN A 129 -22.97 20.93 6.47
C ASN A 129 -22.78 19.43 6.81
N ILE A 130 -23.59 18.84 7.71
CA ILE A 130 -23.42 17.45 8.17
C ILE A 130 -23.97 16.46 7.13
N PRO A 131 -23.11 15.57 6.60
CA PRO A 131 -23.57 14.50 5.71
C PRO A 131 -24.31 13.42 6.50
N ASP A 132 -25.23 12.71 5.83
CA ASP A 132 -25.95 11.59 6.44
C ASP A 132 -25.05 10.44 6.90
N ALA A 133 -23.84 10.39 6.34
CA ALA A 133 -22.81 9.44 6.72
C ALA A 133 -22.35 9.63 8.18
N ALA A 134 -22.63 10.77 8.83
CA ALA A 134 -22.38 10.98 10.26
C ALA A 134 -23.28 10.14 11.19
N PHE A 135 -24.37 9.57 10.65
CA PHE A 135 -25.38 8.83 11.44
C PHE A 135 -25.30 7.32 11.18
N VAL A 136 -24.22 6.71 11.66
CA VAL A 136 -24.02 5.26 11.71
C VAL A 136 -23.97 4.82 13.18
N ALA A 137 -24.67 3.73 13.52
CA ALA A 137 -24.66 3.18 14.87
C ALA A 137 -23.30 2.52 15.15
N LEU A 138 -22.60 2.97 16.20
CA LEU A 138 -21.31 2.41 16.62
C LEU A 138 -21.47 1.79 18.02
N GLY A 139 -20.89 0.60 18.23
CA GLY A 139 -20.96 -0.09 19.51
C GLY A 139 -22.39 -0.32 20.01
N ASP A 140 -22.72 0.32 21.12
CA ASP A 140 -23.99 0.25 21.86
C ASP A 140 -25.04 1.29 21.43
N ASP A 141 -24.80 2.03 20.34
CA ASP A 141 -25.77 2.99 19.79
C ASP A 141 -27.13 2.32 19.45
N ASP A 142 -28.23 3.02 19.73
CA ASP A 142 -29.57 2.61 19.35
C ASP A 142 -29.77 2.84 17.84
N LYS A 143 -29.99 1.74 17.10
CA LYS A 143 -30.19 1.77 15.64
C LYS A 143 -31.43 2.54 15.21
N THR A 144 -32.51 2.48 16.00
CA THR A 144 -33.76 3.19 15.74
C THR A 144 -33.58 4.68 15.95
N TRP A 145 -32.94 5.07 17.06
CA TRP A 145 -32.65 6.48 17.35
C TRP A 145 -31.67 7.08 16.34
N THR A 146 -30.61 6.35 16.00
CA THR A 146 -29.67 6.75 14.94
C THR A 146 -30.38 7.00 13.61
N SER A 147 -31.32 6.13 13.24
CA SER A 147 -32.10 6.30 12.01
C SER A 147 -33.03 7.53 12.07
N LYS A 148 -33.60 7.84 13.24
CA LYS A 148 -34.40 9.07 13.44
C LYS A 148 -33.56 10.34 13.32
N LEU A 149 -32.36 10.36 13.92
CA LEU A 149 -31.43 11.47 13.79
C LEU A 149 -31.01 11.69 12.33
N LYS A 150 -30.71 10.60 11.61
CA LYS A 150 -30.41 10.65 10.18
C LYS A 150 -31.57 11.24 9.37
N ALA A 151 -32.80 10.78 9.62
CA ALA A 151 -33.98 11.29 8.93
C ALA A 151 -34.21 12.78 9.22
N ARG A 152 -34.05 13.21 10.48
CA ARG A 152 -34.13 14.62 10.88
C ARG A 152 -33.07 15.46 10.15
N ASN A 153 -31.82 15.00 10.16
CA ASN A 153 -30.71 15.67 9.46
C ASN A 153 -31.00 15.84 7.96
N ASN A 154 -31.51 14.80 7.30
CA ASN A 154 -31.86 14.88 5.88
C ASN A 154 -32.99 15.88 5.63
N SER A 155 -34.07 15.83 6.40
CA SER A 155 -35.19 16.77 6.25
C SER A 155 -34.79 18.22 6.53
N GLU A 156 -33.96 18.47 7.53
CA GLU A 156 -33.41 19.80 7.83
C GLU A 156 -32.55 20.34 6.68
N ARG A 157 -31.73 19.47 6.06
CA ARG A 157 -30.88 19.81 4.92
C ARG A 157 -31.68 20.05 3.63
N GLU A 158 -32.68 19.22 3.35
CA GLU A 158 -33.57 19.38 2.19
C GLU A 158 -34.37 20.69 2.29
N ALA A 159 -34.95 20.99 3.45
CA ALA A 159 -35.67 22.25 3.67
C ALA A 159 -34.76 23.48 3.48
N ASN A 160 -33.49 23.38 3.89
CA ASN A 160 -32.50 24.43 3.67
C ASN A 160 -32.15 24.59 2.18
N ALA A 161 -31.97 23.48 1.45
CA ALA A 161 -31.71 23.52 0.01
C ALA A 161 -32.88 24.13 -0.80
N GLU A 162 -34.12 23.84 -0.41
CA GLU A 162 -35.31 24.47 -1.02
C GLU A 162 -35.36 25.99 -0.76
N GLN A 163 -35.03 26.43 0.46
CA GLN A 163 -34.94 27.85 0.80
C GLN A 163 -33.82 28.56 0.01
N LEU A 164 -32.64 27.94 -0.10
CA LEU A 164 -31.50 28.42 -0.90
C LEU A 164 -31.86 28.62 -2.37
N ASN A 165 -32.55 27.65 -2.98
CA ASN A 165 -33.00 27.72 -4.37
C ASN A 165 -34.02 28.84 -4.62
N MET A 166 -34.76 29.26 -3.59
CA MET A 166 -35.82 30.28 -3.71
C MET A 166 -35.31 31.71 -3.45
N PHE A 167 -34.27 31.88 -2.63
CA PHE A 167 -33.79 33.21 -2.20
C PHE A 167 -32.35 33.56 -2.57
N GLY A 168 -31.55 32.61 -3.05
CA GLY A 168 -30.16 32.84 -3.48
C GLY A 168 -29.17 33.00 -2.32
N SER A 169 -28.20 32.08 -2.26
CA SER A 169 -26.96 32.08 -1.47
C SER A 169 -27.03 32.52 0.00
N GLU A 170 -27.27 31.57 0.91
CA GLU A 170 -26.59 31.54 2.22
C GLU A 170 -26.23 30.09 2.58
N THR A 171 -25.07 29.63 2.08
CA THR A 171 -24.36 28.54 2.78
C THR A 171 -23.83 29.08 4.11
N LEU A 172 -23.53 28.20 5.07
CA LEU A 172 -23.03 28.60 6.38
C LEU A 172 -21.82 29.55 6.22
N ASN A 173 -21.87 30.74 6.83
CA ASN A 173 -20.77 31.70 6.72
C ASN A 173 -19.53 31.15 7.44
N VAL A 174 -18.46 30.96 6.67
CA VAL A 174 -17.18 30.38 7.11
C VAL A 174 -16.01 31.34 6.88
N GLU A 175 -16.27 32.61 6.57
CA GLU A 175 -15.24 33.60 6.29
C GLU A 175 -14.32 33.83 7.49
N THR A 176 -13.01 33.98 7.25
CA THR A 176 -12.01 34.20 8.30
C THR A 176 -11.12 35.41 8.05
N THR A 177 -11.46 36.29 7.10
CA THR A 177 -10.63 37.44 6.70
C THR A 177 -10.31 38.36 7.89
N GLN A 178 -11.28 38.61 8.78
CA GLN A 178 -11.06 39.42 9.98
C GLN A 178 -10.03 38.80 10.94
N PHE A 179 -10.09 37.48 11.15
CA PHE A 179 -9.15 36.76 12.02
C PHE A 179 -7.77 36.69 11.38
N SER A 180 -7.71 36.54 10.05
CA SER A 180 -6.47 36.54 9.30
C SER A 180 -5.75 37.88 9.46
N LYS A 181 -6.47 38.98 9.29
CA LYS A 181 -5.93 40.34 9.49
C LYS A 181 -5.43 40.54 10.92
N ALA A 182 -6.22 40.17 11.93
CA ALA A 182 -5.84 40.30 13.33
C ALA A 182 -4.58 39.47 13.67
N ALA A 183 -4.44 38.28 13.10
CA ALA A 183 -3.25 37.44 13.27
C ALA A 183 -2.00 38.08 12.66
N HIS A 184 -2.11 38.60 11.42
CA HIS A 184 -1.00 39.30 10.77
C HIS A 184 -0.58 40.56 11.55
N GLU A 185 -1.54 41.32 12.07
CA GLU A 185 -1.28 42.49 12.92
C GLU A 185 -0.59 42.09 14.24
N ALA A 186 -0.96 40.97 14.85
CA ALA A 186 -0.32 40.44 16.05
C ALA A 186 1.14 40.01 15.80
N ASP A 187 1.43 39.49 14.60
CA ASP A 187 2.76 39.03 14.20
C ASP A 187 3.61 40.12 13.52
N THR A 188 3.10 41.34 13.39
CA THR A 188 3.84 42.43 12.73
C THR A 188 5.04 42.92 13.58
N GLY A 189 6.21 43.05 12.97
CA GLY A 189 7.43 43.61 13.57
C GLY A 189 8.30 42.59 14.33
N ALA A 190 9.49 42.99 14.79
CA ALA A 190 10.38 42.11 15.57
C ALA A 190 10.09 42.22 17.07
N ALA A 191 9.92 41.10 17.79
CA ALA A 191 9.76 41.08 19.24
C ALA A 191 11.10 41.19 20.00
N ALA A 192 11.98 42.10 19.56
CA ALA A 192 13.36 42.24 20.07
C ALA A 192 13.47 42.74 21.53
N THR A 193 12.35 43.09 22.17
CA THR A 193 12.31 43.52 23.58
C THR A 193 11.24 42.75 24.35
N VAL A 194 11.41 42.61 25.67
CA VAL A 194 10.41 41.98 26.55
C VAL A 194 9.04 42.67 26.42
N ALA A 195 9.01 43.99 26.20
CA ALA A 195 7.78 44.74 26.01
C ALA A 195 7.09 44.39 24.69
N ALA A 196 7.83 44.30 23.58
CA ALA A 196 7.29 43.92 22.27
C ALA A 196 6.78 42.47 22.29
N MET A 197 7.53 41.55 22.90
CA MET A 197 7.11 40.15 23.08
C MET A 197 5.81 40.03 23.89
N ARG A 198 5.67 40.79 24.98
CA ARG A 198 4.42 40.82 25.76
C ARG A 198 3.26 41.40 24.95
N ALA A 199 3.49 42.46 24.17
CA ALA A 199 2.47 43.05 23.32
C ALA A 199 1.96 42.06 22.26
N ARG A 200 2.85 41.28 21.64
CA ARG A 200 2.48 40.18 20.73
C ARG A 200 1.65 39.11 21.46
N ALA A 201 2.13 38.64 22.61
CA ALA A 201 1.41 37.64 23.40
C ALA A 201 0.01 38.13 23.84
N ASP A 202 -0.12 39.41 24.20
CA ASP A 202 -1.41 40.03 24.53
C ASP A 202 -2.32 40.15 23.30
N ALA A 203 -1.78 40.46 22.11
CA ALA A 203 -2.54 40.53 20.87
C ALA A 203 -3.10 39.16 20.47
N TRP A 204 -2.29 38.10 20.55
CA TRP A 204 -2.75 36.73 20.31
C TRP A 204 -3.78 36.26 21.33
N ARG A 205 -3.58 36.57 22.63
CA ARG A 205 -4.59 36.28 23.66
C ARG A 205 -5.92 36.97 23.36
N ARG A 206 -5.91 38.22 22.90
CA ARG A 206 -7.14 38.93 22.48
C ARG A 206 -7.83 38.24 21.31
N LEU A 207 -7.07 37.79 20.30
CA LEU A 207 -7.63 37.07 19.15
C LEU A 207 -8.23 35.72 19.57
N GLU A 208 -7.56 34.96 20.43
CA GLU A 208 -8.08 33.68 20.95
C GLU A 208 -9.31 33.86 21.85
N GLU A 209 -9.42 35.01 22.50
CA GLU A 209 -10.57 35.35 23.33
C GLU A 209 -11.73 35.95 22.54
N ASP A 210 -11.54 36.28 21.26
CA ASP A 210 -12.51 36.88 20.36
C ASP A 210 -13.81 36.05 20.31
N PRO A 211 -14.98 36.66 20.60
CA PRO A 211 -16.25 35.96 20.61
C PRO A 211 -16.61 35.32 19.27
N ASP A 212 -16.28 35.95 18.15
CA ASP A 212 -16.61 35.45 16.80
C ASP A 212 -15.73 34.26 16.45
N LEU A 213 -14.43 34.30 16.82
CA LEU A 213 -13.54 33.15 16.64
C LEU A 213 -14.01 31.95 17.47
N LYS A 214 -14.42 32.19 18.73
CA LYS A 214 -14.98 31.14 19.60
C LYS A 214 -16.28 30.56 19.04
N ALA A 215 -17.16 31.41 18.50
CA ALA A 215 -18.39 30.97 17.86
C ALA A 215 -18.10 30.12 16.60
N ALA A 216 -17.18 30.56 15.75
CA ALA A 216 -16.74 29.81 14.57
C ALA A 216 -16.13 28.46 14.95
N LYS A 217 -15.28 28.41 15.99
CA LYS A 217 -14.73 27.15 16.52
C LYS A 217 -15.82 26.23 17.06
N LEU A 218 -16.81 26.75 17.79
CA LEU A 218 -17.92 25.95 18.31
C LEU A 218 -18.76 25.30 17.20
N VAL A 219 -19.00 26.03 16.10
CA VAL A 219 -19.70 25.48 14.92
C VAL A 219 -18.86 24.37 14.26
N ALA A 220 -17.55 24.60 14.10
CA ALA A 220 -16.63 23.63 13.53
C ALA A 220 -16.51 22.36 14.40
N ASP A 221 -16.46 22.53 15.73
CA ASP A 221 -16.48 21.46 16.72
C ASP A 221 -17.79 20.67 16.64
N ALA A 222 -18.94 21.35 16.50
CA ALA A 222 -20.24 20.71 16.39
C ALA A 222 -20.33 19.82 15.14
N TRP A 223 -19.74 20.26 14.02
CA TRP A 223 -19.65 19.45 12.80
C TRP A 223 -18.89 18.14 13.04
N CYS A 224 -17.73 18.18 13.69
CA CYS A 224 -16.97 16.97 14.02
C CYS A 224 -17.68 16.11 15.07
N ALA A 225 -18.28 16.76 16.09
CA ALA A 225 -19.03 16.11 17.15
C ALA A 225 -20.19 15.26 16.60
N ALA A 226 -20.81 15.68 15.49
CA ALA A 226 -21.89 14.93 14.85
C ALA A 226 -21.53 13.49 14.47
N PHE A 227 -20.26 13.23 14.11
CA PHE A 227 -19.77 11.89 13.74
C PHE A 227 -19.49 10.98 14.93
N VAL A 228 -19.15 11.58 16.08
CA VAL A 228 -18.67 10.85 17.27
C VAL A 228 -19.69 10.79 18.40
N GLN A 229 -20.75 11.62 18.34
CA GLN A 229 -21.78 11.73 19.37
C GLN A 229 -22.38 10.36 19.74
N PRO A 230 -22.62 10.08 21.04
CA PRO A 230 -23.42 8.95 21.47
C PRO A 230 -24.83 9.03 20.86
N LYS A 231 -25.36 7.90 20.41
CA LYS A 231 -26.71 7.79 19.84
C LYS A 231 -27.51 6.72 20.57
N THR A 232 -27.47 6.76 21.89
CA THR A 232 -28.06 5.76 22.80
C THR A 232 -29.55 5.98 23.09
N GLY A 233 -30.15 7.05 22.59
CA GLY A 233 -31.60 7.33 22.72
C GLY A 233 -31.93 8.79 23.01
N ALA A 234 -33.18 9.20 22.77
CA ALA A 234 -33.62 10.59 22.93
C ALA A 234 -33.54 11.09 24.39
N THR A 235 -33.75 10.21 25.36
CA THR A 235 -33.71 10.54 26.80
C THR A 235 -32.31 10.44 27.41
N THR A 236 -31.41 9.68 26.78
CA THR A 236 -30.05 9.39 27.27
C THR A 236 -29.01 10.27 26.59
N SER A 237 -28.95 10.23 25.25
CA SER A 237 -28.06 11.07 24.42
C SER A 237 -28.65 12.44 24.07
N GLY A 238 -29.89 12.72 24.46
CA GLY A 238 -30.56 13.99 24.20
C GLY A 238 -31.06 14.14 22.76
N GLN A 239 -31.18 15.38 22.29
CA GLN A 239 -31.74 15.69 20.96
C GLN A 239 -30.78 15.39 19.81
N GLY A 240 -29.49 15.17 20.07
CA GLY A 240 -28.46 14.93 19.05
C GLY A 240 -28.11 16.18 18.23
N ILE A 241 -26.90 16.17 17.68
CA ILE A 241 -26.32 17.20 16.82
C ILE A 241 -26.65 16.87 15.37
N THR A 242 -27.37 17.76 14.68
CA THR A 242 -27.77 17.61 13.27
C THR A 242 -27.53 18.90 12.49
N HIS A 243 -27.84 18.90 11.18
CA HIS A 243 -27.79 20.07 10.31
C HIS A 243 -28.39 21.33 10.93
N GLY A 244 -29.59 21.22 11.51
CA GLY A 244 -30.26 22.32 12.19
C GLY A 244 -29.46 22.86 13.37
N THR A 245 -28.78 22.01 14.13
CA THR A 245 -27.90 22.43 15.24
C THR A 245 -26.77 23.33 14.77
N LEU A 246 -26.10 22.99 13.65
CA LEU A 246 -24.99 23.79 13.13
C LEU A 246 -25.45 25.15 12.64
N ARG A 247 -26.58 25.18 11.91
CA ARG A 247 -27.17 26.43 11.44
C ARG A 247 -27.56 27.32 12.62
N ASP A 248 -28.28 26.76 13.58
CA ASP A 248 -28.71 27.50 14.76
C ASP A 248 -27.51 27.99 15.59
N LEU A 249 -26.42 27.22 15.68
CA LEU A 249 -25.17 27.69 16.30
C LEU A 249 -24.50 28.85 15.55
N ALA A 250 -24.65 28.93 14.22
CA ALA A 250 -24.07 29.99 13.41
C ALA A 250 -24.94 31.27 13.39
N GLU A 251 -26.27 31.11 13.31
CA GLU A 251 -27.21 32.22 13.08
C GLU A 251 -27.90 32.72 14.35
N ASN A 252 -28.21 31.81 15.28
CA ASN A 252 -28.92 32.13 16.52
C ASN A 252 -28.45 31.25 17.69
N PRO A 253 -27.20 31.39 18.15
CA PRO A 253 -26.60 30.47 19.12
C PRO A 253 -27.43 30.30 20.40
N GLU A 254 -28.20 31.32 20.81
CA GLU A 254 -29.05 31.29 22.00
C GLU A 254 -30.24 30.32 21.90
N SER A 255 -30.66 29.93 20.68
CA SER A 255 -31.70 28.91 20.50
C SER A 255 -31.21 27.49 20.79
N VAL A 256 -29.89 27.27 20.74
CA VAL A 256 -29.29 25.94 20.90
C VAL A 256 -29.23 25.59 22.39
N PRO A 257 -29.83 24.46 22.82
CA PRO A 257 -29.84 24.07 24.23
C PRO A 257 -28.43 23.97 24.82
N ALA A 258 -28.26 24.47 26.06
CA ALA A 258 -26.98 24.41 26.78
C ALA A 258 -26.43 22.98 26.88
N THR A 259 -27.30 21.97 26.99
CA THR A 259 -26.90 20.55 27.01
C THR A 259 -26.22 20.10 25.72
N VAL A 260 -26.63 20.64 24.56
CA VAL A 260 -26.01 20.34 23.27
C VAL A 260 -24.68 21.07 23.15
N LYS A 261 -24.59 22.33 23.56
CA LYS A 261 -23.32 23.08 23.61
C LYS A 261 -22.29 22.38 24.49
N SER A 262 -22.68 21.99 25.71
CA SER A 262 -21.80 21.24 26.61
C SER A 262 -21.37 19.88 26.04
N LEU A 263 -22.26 19.19 25.31
CA LEU A 263 -21.91 17.95 24.61
C LEU A 263 -20.83 18.20 23.55
N VAL A 264 -21.01 19.23 22.70
CA VAL A 264 -20.02 19.63 21.69
C VAL A 264 -18.67 19.93 22.35
N GLU A 265 -18.65 20.79 23.38
CA GLU A 265 -17.42 21.15 24.11
C GLU A 265 -16.76 19.94 24.80
N SER A 266 -17.54 18.99 25.31
CA SER A 266 -16.99 17.76 25.90
C SER A 266 -16.34 16.86 24.85
N LEU A 267 -16.98 16.69 23.69
CA LEU A 267 -16.46 15.88 22.59
C LEU A 267 -15.25 16.56 21.94
N ALA A 268 -15.29 17.88 21.76
CA ALA A 268 -14.16 18.66 21.27
C ALA A 268 -12.93 18.51 22.17
N ARG A 269 -13.10 18.54 23.50
CA ARG A 269 -12.02 18.26 24.46
C ARG A 269 -11.54 16.81 24.42
N GLN A 270 -12.46 15.85 24.34
CA GLN A 270 -12.14 14.42 24.34
C GLN A 270 -11.36 14.00 23.08
N TYR A 271 -11.78 14.47 21.91
CA TYR A 271 -11.19 14.11 20.62
C TYR A 271 -10.14 15.12 20.15
N ARG A 272 -10.00 16.25 20.86
CA ARG A 272 -9.07 17.35 20.56
C ARG A 272 -9.21 17.84 19.13
N PHE A 273 -10.43 18.19 18.69
CA PHE A 273 -10.65 18.65 17.32
C PHE A 273 -9.74 19.84 16.97
N PHE A 274 -9.25 19.85 15.74
CA PHE A 274 -8.27 20.80 15.24
C PHE A 274 -8.65 21.32 13.86
N HIS A 275 -8.96 22.61 13.79
CA HIS A 275 -9.46 23.29 12.59
C HIS A 275 -8.39 24.22 12.04
N TRP A 276 -7.59 23.76 11.08
CA TRP A 276 -6.40 24.48 10.56
C TRP A 276 -6.63 25.96 10.27
N HIS A 277 -7.75 26.31 9.65
CA HIS A 277 -8.12 27.70 9.31
C HIS A 277 -8.50 28.60 10.49
N LEU A 278 -8.87 28.02 11.64
CA LEU A 278 -9.19 28.75 12.86
C LEU A 278 -8.04 28.73 13.88
N GLU A 279 -7.16 27.73 13.80
CA GLU A 279 -5.98 27.59 14.68
C GLU A 279 -4.77 28.34 14.15
N PHE A 280 -4.65 28.45 12.82
CA PHE A 280 -3.61 29.22 12.12
C PHE A 280 -4.22 30.21 11.12
N PRO A 281 -5.01 31.20 11.57
CA PRO A 281 -5.63 32.19 10.69
C PRO A 281 -4.61 33.07 9.96
N GLY A 282 -3.37 33.16 10.44
CA GLY A 282 -2.27 33.82 9.72
C GLY A 282 -1.75 33.03 8.50
N ILE A 283 -1.99 31.72 8.43
CA ILE A 283 -1.53 30.84 7.34
C ILE A 283 -2.66 30.53 6.35
N PHE A 284 -3.90 30.45 6.85
CA PHE A 284 -5.07 30.06 6.07
C PHE A 284 -6.15 31.14 6.16
N THR A 285 -6.53 31.69 5.00
CA THR A 285 -7.60 32.68 4.89
C THR A 285 -8.77 32.05 4.17
N VAL A 286 -9.99 32.28 4.65
CA VAL A 286 -11.23 31.87 3.98
C VAL A 286 -11.90 33.12 3.40
N PRO A 287 -11.72 33.39 2.10
CA PRO A 287 -12.32 34.55 1.45
C PRO A 287 -13.77 34.26 1.04
N ASP A 288 -14.53 35.34 0.81
CA ASP A 288 -15.89 35.35 0.28
C ASP A 288 -15.95 35.59 -1.24
N ASP A 289 -14.82 35.90 -1.87
CA ASP A 289 -14.70 36.28 -3.29
C ASP A 289 -14.60 35.09 -4.28
N GLY A 290 -14.67 33.86 -3.77
CA GLY A 290 -14.57 32.63 -4.58
C GLY A 290 -13.15 32.25 -5.02
N SER A 291 -12.10 32.91 -4.52
CA SER A 291 -10.70 32.59 -4.83
C SER A 291 -10.14 31.37 -4.07
N ALA A 292 -10.92 30.82 -3.14
CA ALA A 292 -10.54 29.69 -2.30
C ALA A 292 -10.28 28.39 -3.09
N ASP A 293 -9.43 27.51 -2.55
CA ASP A 293 -9.28 26.15 -3.07
C ASP A 293 -10.62 25.41 -2.98
N PRO A 294 -11.10 24.76 -4.06
CA PRO A 294 -12.42 24.14 -4.07
C PRO A 294 -12.53 22.87 -3.23
N ALA A 295 -11.42 22.27 -2.78
CA ALA A 295 -11.45 21.07 -1.94
C ALA A 295 -11.44 21.42 -0.44
N THR A 296 -10.73 22.48 -0.04
CA THR A 296 -10.66 22.89 1.36
C THR A 296 -11.54 24.09 1.67
N GLY A 297 -11.70 25.01 0.73
CA GLY A 297 -12.42 26.27 0.92
C GLY A 297 -11.57 27.37 1.57
N TRP A 298 -10.25 27.24 1.64
CA TRP A 298 -9.32 28.28 2.07
C TRP A 298 -8.27 28.61 0.99
N THR A 299 -7.58 29.74 1.14
CA THR A 299 -6.33 30.09 0.46
C THR A 299 -5.15 29.99 1.44
N GLY A 300 -3.91 30.02 0.91
CA GLY A 300 -2.70 29.94 1.73
C GLY A 300 -2.21 28.50 1.96
N GLY A 301 -1.58 28.27 3.11
CA GLY A 301 -0.91 27.02 3.48
C GLY A 301 0.60 27.16 3.68
N PHE A 302 1.20 26.17 4.33
CA PHE A 302 2.59 26.23 4.75
C PHE A 302 3.55 26.10 3.56
N SER A 303 4.65 26.85 3.60
CA SER A 303 5.73 26.76 2.60
C SER A 303 6.35 25.36 2.62
N CYS A 304 6.56 24.78 3.81
CA CYS A 304 7.09 23.43 3.98
C CYS A 304 6.33 22.64 5.05
N VAL A 305 5.97 21.39 4.77
CA VAL A 305 5.33 20.50 5.74
C VAL A 305 6.22 19.26 5.95
N VAL A 306 6.71 19.02 7.16
CA VAL A 306 7.72 17.97 7.41
C VAL A 306 7.38 17.14 8.63
N GLY A 307 7.71 15.85 8.63
CA GLY A 307 7.48 15.05 9.84
C GLY A 307 7.67 13.54 9.65
N ASN A 308 7.72 12.85 10.78
CA ASN A 308 7.60 11.40 10.89
C ASN A 308 6.34 11.10 11.72
N PRO A 309 5.14 11.17 11.10
CA PRO A 309 3.90 10.93 11.81
C PRO A 309 3.84 9.50 12.34
N PRO A 310 2.97 9.23 13.31
CA PRO A 310 2.86 7.93 13.95
C PRO A 310 2.25 6.89 12.97
N TRP A 311 2.53 5.59 13.16
CA TRP A 311 2.29 4.51 12.16
C TRP A 311 1.21 3.48 12.56
N GLU A 312 0.46 3.75 13.62
CA GLU A 312 -0.49 2.83 14.23
C GLU A 312 -1.77 2.68 13.41
N ARG A 313 -2.52 1.62 13.72
CA ARG A 313 -3.88 1.45 13.25
C ARG A 313 -4.82 2.25 14.14
N VAL A 314 -5.79 2.91 13.53
CA VAL A 314 -6.87 3.58 14.27
C VAL A 314 -7.70 2.55 15.04
N LYS A 315 -7.92 1.38 14.43
CA LYS A 315 -8.63 0.27 15.04
C LYS A 315 -7.80 -0.35 16.16
N ILE A 316 -8.34 -0.30 17.37
CA ILE A 316 -7.75 -0.93 18.55
C ILE A 316 -7.43 -2.41 18.32
N GLN A 317 -6.29 -2.87 18.83
CA GLN A 317 -5.90 -4.28 18.81
C GLN A 317 -6.09 -4.85 20.22
N ASP A 318 -6.99 -5.82 20.39
CA ASP A 318 -7.32 -6.39 21.71
C ASP A 318 -6.05 -6.80 22.48
N LYS A 319 -5.11 -7.46 21.79
CA LYS A 319 -3.87 -7.95 22.42
C LYS A 319 -3.05 -6.82 23.02
N GLU A 320 -2.87 -5.73 22.29
CA GLU A 320 -2.09 -4.58 22.74
C GLU A 320 -2.79 -3.88 23.92
N PHE A 321 -4.11 -3.72 23.86
CA PHE A 321 -4.88 -3.13 24.96
C PHE A 321 -4.75 -3.96 26.24
N PHE A 322 -5.03 -5.27 26.17
CA PHE A 322 -5.00 -6.13 27.36
C PHE A 322 -3.58 -6.41 27.85
N GLY A 323 -2.58 -6.45 26.97
CA GLY A 323 -1.17 -6.52 27.35
C GLY A 323 -0.75 -5.28 28.15
N ASN A 324 -1.09 -4.09 27.67
CA ASN A 324 -0.83 -2.82 28.39
C ASN A 324 -1.61 -2.71 29.71
N ALA A 325 -2.79 -3.31 29.78
CA ALA A 325 -3.58 -3.42 31.01
C ALA A 325 -3.07 -4.53 31.98
N GLY A 326 -2.01 -5.26 31.63
CA GLY A 326 -1.42 -6.31 32.46
C GLY A 326 -2.18 -7.64 32.47
N ARG A 327 -3.10 -7.87 31.52
CA ARG A 327 -3.90 -9.10 31.37
C ARG A 327 -3.31 -10.06 30.34
N SER A 328 -2.15 -10.63 30.69
CA SER A 328 -1.44 -11.59 29.84
C SER A 328 -2.25 -12.86 29.51
N ASP A 329 -3.24 -13.19 30.35
CA ASP A 329 -4.18 -14.29 30.13
C ASP A 329 -5.11 -14.03 28.93
N ILE A 330 -5.58 -12.78 28.75
CA ILE A 330 -6.43 -12.38 27.62
C ILE A 330 -5.60 -12.15 26.37
N GLU A 331 -4.45 -11.48 26.50
CA GLU A 331 -3.49 -11.25 25.41
C GLU A 331 -3.03 -12.58 24.77
N GLY A 332 -2.62 -13.53 25.62
CA GLY A 332 -2.07 -14.84 25.26
C GLY A 332 -3.10 -15.90 24.87
N ALA A 333 -4.39 -15.54 24.79
CA ALA A 333 -5.45 -16.48 24.43
C ALA A 333 -5.20 -17.15 23.07
N ALA A 334 -5.37 -18.48 23.02
CA ALA A 334 -4.99 -19.31 21.88
C ALA A 334 -5.73 -18.96 20.57
N THR A 335 -6.97 -18.45 20.67
CA THR A 335 -7.77 -18.02 19.52
C THR A 335 -8.49 -16.71 19.81
N ALA A 336 -8.88 -15.99 18.75
CA ALA A 336 -9.68 -14.77 18.88
C ALA A 336 -11.06 -15.01 19.52
N ALA A 337 -11.66 -16.18 19.27
CA ALA A 337 -12.95 -16.55 19.86
C ALA A 337 -12.86 -16.75 21.38
N ILE A 338 -11.79 -17.41 21.85
CA ILE A 338 -11.53 -17.57 23.29
C ILE A 338 -11.31 -16.21 23.94
N ARG A 339 -10.47 -15.36 23.33
CA ARG A 339 -10.21 -14.01 23.82
C ARG A 339 -11.49 -13.20 23.97
N LYS A 340 -12.36 -13.21 22.95
CA LYS A 340 -13.65 -12.52 22.99
C LYS A 340 -14.51 -12.98 24.17
N LYS A 341 -14.61 -14.29 24.39
CA LYS A 341 -15.35 -14.84 25.55
C LYS A 341 -14.76 -14.37 26.89
N MET A 342 -13.44 -14.29 27.00
CA MET A 342 -12.78 -13.79 28.22
C MET A 342 -13.04 -12.29 28.42
N ILE A 343 -13.07 -11.50 27.35
CA ILE A 343 -13.42 -10.07 27.39
C ILE A 343 -14.87 -9.90 27.86
N ASP A 344 -15.80 -10.67 27.30
CA ASP A 344 -17.23 -10.60 27.68
C ASP A 344 -17.44 -10.93 29.17
N GLN A 345 -16.62 -11.83 29.74
CA GLN A 345 -16.65 -12.20 31.16
C GLN A 345 -16.12 -11.10 32.09
N LEU A 346 -15.43 -10.08 31.58
CA LEU A 346 -14.97 -8.94 32.39
C LEU A 346 -16.15 -8.11 32.92
N ALA A 347 -17.30 -8.13 32.25
CA ALA A 347 -18.49 -7.41 32.73
C ALA A 347 -18.88 -7.79 34.16
N ASP A 348 -18.67 -9.05 34.54
CA ASP A 348 -18.94 -9.55 35.89
C ASP A 348 -17.66 -9.62 36.75
N GLY A 349 -16.52 -9.97 36.15
CA GLY A 349 -15.27 -10.26 36.88
C GLY A 349 -14.36 -9.06 37.13
N ASP A 350 -14.39 -8.06 36.26
CA ASP A 350 -13.59 -6.83 36.35
C ASP A 350 -14.29 -5.69 35.58
N PRO A 351 -15.38 -5.13 36.16
CA PRO A 351 -16.24 -4.18 35.46
C PRO A 351 -15.52 -2.89 35.04
N ASP A 352 -14.53 -2.45 35.82
CA ASP A 352 -13.77 -1.24 35.52
C ASP A 352 -12.93 -1.41 34.25
N LEU A 353 -12.24 -2.54 34.10
CA LEU A 353 -11.50 -2.86 32.88
C LEU A 353 -12.43 -3.05 31.68
N PHE A 354 -13.61 -3.64 31.89
CA PHE A 354 -14.62 -3.78 30.84
C PHE A 354 -15.10 -2.42 30.33
N VAL A 355 -15.42 -1.49 31.24
CA VAL A 355 -15.81 -0.11 30.89
C VAL A 355 -14.67 0.62 30.18
N ALA A 356 -13.43 0.50 30.67
CA ALA A 356 -12.27 1.12 30.02
C ALA A 356 -12.05 0.59 28.59
N TYR A 357 -12.18 -0.73 28.39
CA TYR A 357 -12.08 -1.35 27.07
C TYR A 357 -13.18 -0.85 26.12
N HIS A 358 -14.43 -0.81 26.57
CA HIS A 358 -15.54 -0.32 25.76
C HIS A 358 -15.43 1.18 25.43
N ALA A 359 -14.92 1.99 26.36
CA ALA A 359 -14.63 3.39 26.10
C ALA A 359 -13.53 3.56 25.04
N ALA A 360 -12.45 2.78 25.12
CA ALA A 360 -11.38 2.78 24.13
C ALA A 360 -11.86 2.29 22.75
N LEU A 361 -12.68 1.24 22.72
CA LEU A 361 -13.32 0.74 21.50
C LEU A 361 -14.23 1.80 20.87
N ARG A 362 -15.06 2.46 21.69
CA ARG A 362 -15.93 3.56 21.23
C ARG A 362 -15.12 4.70 20.64
N GLN A 363 -14.03 5.10 21.28
CA GLN A 363 -13.15 6.17 20.79
C GLN A 363 -12.47 5.79 19.48
N SER A 364 -11.97 4.56 19.36
CA SER A 364 -11.38 3.99 18.14
C SER A 364 -12.41 4.00 16.99
N ASP A 365 -13.60 3.46 17.22
CA ASP A 365 -14.65 3.35 16.20
C ASP A 365 -15.16 4.72 15.76
N ALA A 366 -15.34 5.65 16.69
CA ALA A 366 -15.77 7.02 16.39
C ALA A 366 -14.70 7.82 15.62
N THR A 367 -13.42 7.65 15.97
CA THR A 367 -12.29 8.22 15.23
C THR A 367 -12.26 7.68 13.80
N ALA A 368 -12.31 6.34 13.64
CA ALA A 368 -12.36 5.70 12.33
C ALA A 368 -13.58 6.17 11.52
N HIS A 369 -14.74 6.32 12.17
CA HIS A 369 -15.95 6.79 11.55
C HIS A 369 -15.79 8.20 10.96
N LEU A 370 -15.25 9.15 11.72
CA LEU A 370 -14.97 10.50 11.22
C LEU A 370 -13.96 10.44 10.05
N LEU A 371 -12.84 9.74 10.19
CA LEU A 371 -11.82 9.65 9.14
C LEU A 371 -12.37 9.05 7.84
N LEU A 372 -13.24 8.03 7.93
CA LEU A 372 -13.79 7.30 6.78
C LEU A 372 -15.02 7.97 6.14
N LYS A 373 -15.83 8.71 6.92
CA LYS A 373 -17.17 9.17 6.50
C LYS A 373 -17.32 10.68 6.39
N SER A 374 -16.37 11.45 6.91
CA SER A 374 -16.40 12.92 6.86
C SER A 374 -16.23 13.51 5.47
N GLY A 375 -15.63 12.77 4.53
CA GLY A 375 -15.21 13.31 3.24
C GLY A 375 -13.88 14.07 3.29
N ARG A 376 -13.26 14.21 4.47
CA ARG A 376 -11.95 14.88 4.65
C ARG A 376 -10.78 14.12 4.03
N TYR A 377 -10.88 12.80 3.93
CA TYR A 377 -9.81 11.90 3.43
C TYR A 377 -10.26 11.09 2.21
N PRO A 378 -10.59 11.73 1.07
CA PRO A 378 -11.09 11.02 -0.12
C PRO A 378 -10.09 10.00 -0.68
N LEU A 379 -8.79 10.19 -0.43
CA LEU A 379 -7.72 9.38 -1.02
C LEU A 379 -7.23 8.27 -0.10
N THR A 380 -7.20 8.48 1.21
CA THR A 380 -6.62 7.53 2.19
C THR A 380 -7.62 6.98 3.21
N GLY A 381 -8.81 7.55 3.33
CA GLY A 381 -9.89 7.09 4.22
C GLY A 381 -10.59 5.83 3.72
N ARG A 382 -9.87 4.71 3.58
CA ARG A 382 -10.41 3.43 3.06
C ARG A 382 -9.88 2.22 3.84
N GLY A 383 -10.75 1.22 4.03
CA GLY A 383 -10.40 -0.01 4.74
C GLY A 383 -10.03 0.22 6.20
N ASP A 384 -9.13 -0.59 6.74
CA ASP A 384 -8.54 -0.36 8.05
C ASP A 384 -7.50 0.77 7.94
N VAL A 385 -7.83 1.93 8.52
CA VAL A 385 -7.02 3.16 8.41
C VAL A 385 -5.78 3.08 9.29
N ASN A 386 -4.62 3.38 8.69
CA ASN A 386 -3.38 3.64 9.44
C ASN A 386 -3.15 5.16 9.54
N THR A 387 -2.72 5.63 10.70
CA THR A 387 -2.53 7.07 10.99
C THR A 387 -1.58 7.74 10.01
N TYR A 388 -0.46 7.11 9.66
CA TYR A 388 0.51 7.64 8.68
C TYR A 388 -0.12 7.98 7.32
N SER A 389 -1.16 7.26 6.90
CA SER A 389 -1.80 7.47 5.59
C SER A 389 -2.65 8.74 5.56
N VAL A 390 -3.49 8.95 6.58
CA VAL A 390 -4.29 10.17 6.73
C VAL A 390 -3.43 11.38 7.11
N PHE A 391 -2.27 11.17 7.76
CA PHE A 391 -1.26 12.22 7.90
C PHE A 391 -0.64 12.61 6.57
N ALA A 392 -0.31 11.66 5.69
CA ALA A 392 0.22 11.98 4.36
C ALA A 392 -0.76 12.84 3.55
N GLU A 393 -2.06 12.53 3.61
CA GLU A 393 -3.10 13.35 2.99
C GLU A 393 -3.26 14.71 3.69
N THR A 394 -3.22 14.77 5.02
CA THR A 394 -3.23 16.04 5.77
C THR A 394 -2.05 16.93 5.37
N MET A 395 -0.83 16.39 5.33
CA MET A 395 0.37 17.13 4.95
C MET A 395 0.24 17.68 3.52
N ARG A 396 -0.25 16.88 2.57
CA ARG A 396 -0.55 17.31 1.19
C ARG A 396 -1.57 18.45 1.14
N THR A 397 -2.58 18.41 2.01
CA THR A 397 -3.70 19.37 2.08
C THR A 397 -3.30 20.71 2.69
N VAL A 398 -2.43 20.70 3.71
CA VAL A 398 -1.97 21.94 4.39
C VAL A 398 -0.73 22.57 3.75
N THR A 399 -0.14 21.92 2.75
CA THR A 399 0.96 22.49 1.95
C THR A 399 0.43 23.58 1.04
N GLY A 400 1.06 24.77 1.09
CA GLY A 400 0.69 25.89 0.24
C GLY A 400 0.91 25.61 -1.26
N PRO A 401 0.30 26.38 -2.18
CA PRO A 401 0.35 26.11 -3.62
C PRO A 401 1.75 25.98 -4.22
N SER A 402 2.71 26.79 -3.76
CA SER A 402 4.12 26.72 -4.19
C SER A 402 5.02 25.97 -3.19
N GLY A 403 4.45 25.43 -2.12
CA GLY A 403 5.18 24.77 -1.05
C GLY A 403 5.65 23.35 -1.37
N ALA A 404 6.18 22.68 -0.35
CA ALA A 404 6.58 21.28 -0.43
C ALA A 404 6.25 20.52 0.86
N ALA A 405 6.08 19.21 0.75
CA ALA A 405 5.92 18.31 1.89
C ALA A 405 6.98 17.21 1.88
N GLY A 406 7.47 16.82 3.04
CA GLY A 406 8.40 15.71 3.25
C GLY A 406 7.95 14.83 4.41
N ILE A 407 7.57 13.59 4.13
CA ILE A 407 7.06 12.65 5.12
C ILE A 407 7.95 11.41 5.21
N ILE A 408 8.20 10.93 6.43
CA ILE A 408 8.71 9.59 6.69
C ILE A 408 7.54 8.68 7.03
N SER A 409 7.35 7.61 6.26
CA SER A 409 6.26 6.66 6.45
C SER A 409 6.70 5.24 6.11
N PRO A 410 5.92 4.20 6.43
CA PRO A 410 6.13 2.88 5.86
C PRO A 410 6.09 2.94 4.32
N THR A 411 6.87 2.08 3.66
CA THR A 411 6.87 1.98 2.18
C THR A 411 5.49 1.66 1.63
N GLY A 412 4.65 0.99 2.45
CA GLY A 412 3.25 0.69 2.18
C GLY A 412 2.44 1.88 1.68
N LEU A 413 2.78 3.13 2.06
CA LEU A 413 2.11 4.32 1.53
C LEU A 413 2.08 4.32 -0.01
N ALA A 414 3.14 3.88 -0.68
CA ALA A 414 3.26 3.84 -2.15
C ALA A 414 2.89 2.52 -2.82
N THR A 415 2.84 1.42 -2.07
CA THR A 415 2.70 0.07 -2.62
C THR A 415 1.37 -0.60 -2.27
N ASP A 416 0.70 -0.14 -1.22
CA ASP A 416 -0.51 -0.79 -0.71
C ASP A 416 -1.76 -0.34 -1.48
N LYS A 417 -2.73 -1.25 -1.56
CA LYS A 417 -3.99 -0.99 -2.28
C LYS A 417 -4.85 0.09 -1.62
N THR A 418 -4.80 0.24 -0.30
CA THR A 418 -5.62 1.21 0.45
C THR A 418 -5.20 2.66 0.20
N THR A 419 -3.91 2.89 -0.06
CA THR A 419 -3.31 4.22 -0.33
C THR A 419 -3.06 4.46 -1.83
N ALA A 420 -3.35 3.48 -2.68
CA ALA A 420 -3.26 3.57 -4.14
C ALA A 420 -3.91 4.84 -4.72
N PRO A 421 -5.13 5.28 -4.30
CA PRO A 421 -5.72 6.52 -4.80
C PRO A 421 -4.88 7.77 -4.50
N PHE A 422 -4.26 7.84 -3.33
CA PHE A 422 -3.40 8.96 -2.92
C PHE A 422 -2.16 9.08 -3.80
N PHE A 423 -1.48 7.96 -4.06
CA PHE A 423 -0.31 7.96 -4.93
C PHE A 423 -0.68 8.20 -6.39
N ALA A 424 -1.76 7.59 -6.88
CA ALA A 424 -2.26 7.81 -8.23
C ALA A 424 -2.59 9.28 -8.48
N ASP A 425 -3.27 9.95 -7.53
CA ASP A 425 -3.55 11.39 -7.60
C ASP A 425 -2.26 12.22 -7.58
N THR A 426 -1.34 11.91 -6.67
CA THR A 426 -0.08 12.66 -6.51
C THR A 426 0.78 12.58 -7.78
N LEU A 427 0.81 11.42 -8.45
CA LEU A 427 1.48 11.24 -9.73
C LEU A 427 0.74 11.93 -10.88
N SER A 428 -0.58 11.74 -10.98
CA SER A 428 -1.40 12.30 -12.08
C SER A 428 -1.38 13.83 -12.08
N ASN A 429 -1.37 14.44 -10.90
CA ASN A 429 -1.23 15.89 -10.72
C ASN A 429 0.24 16.37 -10.75
N ARG A 430 1.20 15.47 -11.01
CA ARG A 430 2.64 15.76 -11.08
C ARG A 430 3.19 16.45 -9.82
N ARG A 431 2.78 15.97 -8.65
CA ARG A 431 3.19 16.53 -7.35
C ARG A 431 4.34 15.76 -6.70
N LEU A 432 4.57 14.50 -7.05
CA LEU A 432 5.61 13.67 -6.42
C LEU A 432 7.01 14.09 -6.90
N SER A 433 7.85 14.65 -6.04
CA SER A 433 9.22 15.07 -6.40
C SER A 433 10.26 13.99 -6.14
N ALA A 434 10.15 13.27 -5.02
CA ALA A 434 11.05 12.18 -4.68
C ALA A 434 10.36 11.09 -3.84
N PHE A 435 10.80 9.85 -4.00
CA PHE A 435 10.44 8.72 -3.15
C PHE A 435 11.66 7.84 -2.91
N TYR A 436 12.17 7.81 -1.67
CA TYR A 436 13.36 7.05 -1.30
C TYR A 436 13.00 6.00 -0.26
N ASP A 437 13.06 4.73 -0.63
CA ASP A 437 12.77 3.57 0.19
C ASP A 437 14.04 2.98 0.80
N PHE A 438 13.93 2.64 2.09
CA PHE A 438 14.98 2.14 2.95
C PHE A 438 14.60 0.81 3.57
N GLU A 439 15.58 -0.08 3.69
CA GLU A 439 15.49 -1.30 4.50
C GLU A 439 16.27 -1.10 5.80
N ASN A 440 15.66 -1.44 6.94
CA ASN A 440 16.33 -1.34 8.24
C ASN A 440 17.34 -2.48 8.51
N GLU A 441 17.88 -3.11 7.46
CA GLU A 441 18.82 -4.23 7.57
C GLU A 441 20.10 -3.80 8.28
N ALA A 442 20.56 -2.57 7.97
CA ALA A 442 21.71 -1.93 8.62
C ALA A 442 21.40 -1.40 10.03
N LYS A 443 20.19 -1.62 10.55
CA LYS A 443 19.74 -1.16 11.89
C LYS A 443 19.93 0.35 12.10
N ILE A 444 19.60 1.14 11.08
CA ILE A 444 19.50 2.61 11.18
C ILE A 444 18.62 2.98 12.38
N PHE A 445 17.56 2.21 12.59
CA PHE A 445 16.77 2.18 13.82
C PHE A 445 17.03 0.86 14.56
N ARG A 446 17.83 0.93 15.64
CA ARG A 446 18.34 -0.25 16.37
C ARG A 446 17.23 -1.16 16.90
N ASP A 447 16.20 -0.57 17.49
CA ASP A 447 15.11 -1.26 18.19
C ASP A 447 13.96 -1.69 17.25
N VAL A 448 14.08 -1.35 15.97
CA VAL A 448 13.11 -1.72 14.93
C VAL A 448 13.55 -3.00 14.23
N HIS A 449 12.60 -3.85 13.83
CA HIS A 449 12.91 -5.08 13.09
C HIS A 449 13.75 -4.79 11.83
N ASN A 450 14.73 -5.64 11.53
CA ASN A 450 15.69 -5.38 10.44
C ASN A 450 15.06 -5.46 9.04
N GLN A 451 13.91 -6.11 8.91
CA GLN A 451 13.17 -6.21 7.64
C GLN A 451 12.09 -5.14 7.47
N LEU A 452 11.94 -4.22 8.43
CA LEU A 452 10.98 -3.13 8.27
C LEU A 452 11.45 -2.18 7.17
N ARG A 453 10.53 -1.86 6.26
CA ARG A 453 10.75 -0.92 5.16
C ARG A 453 10.00 0.38 5.40
N PHE A 454 10.70 1.49 5.17
CA PHE A 454 10.16 2.84 5.31
C PHE A 454 10.68 3.70 4.16
N ALA A 455 9.99 4.81 3.89
CA ALA A 455 10.32 5.70 2.81
C ALA A 455 10.27 7.17 3.22
N VAL A 456 11.13 7.96 2.59
CA VAL A 456 11.01 9.42 2.54
C VAL A 456 10.24 9.77 1.27
N THR A 457 9.05 10.33 1.42
CA THR A 457 8.24 10.83 0.31
C THR A 457 8.28 12.35 0.30
N ALA A 458 8.63 12.95 -0.84
CA ALA A 458 8.62 14.39 -1.03
C ALA A 458 7.61 14.78 -2.12
N MET A 459 6.79 15.79 -1.83
CA MET A 459 5.71 16.27 -2.69
C MET A 459 5.78 17.79 -2.84
N ARG A 460 5.26 18.33 -3.94
CA ARG A 460 5.11 19.76 -4.18
C ARG A 460 3.65 20.19 -4.05
N GLY A 461 3.44 21.48 -3.79
CA GLY A 461 2.14 22.14 -3.85
C GLY A 461 1.55 22.13 -5.27
N VAL A 462 0.28 22.50 -5.39
CA VAL A 462 -0.49 22.39 -6.65
C VAL A 462 0.01 23.29 -7.78
N ALA A 463 0.71 24.38 -7.48
CA ALA A 463 1.26 25.31 -8.49
C ALA A 463 2.58 24.80 -9.09
N SER A 464 3.29 23.92 -8.38
CA SER A 464 4.60 23.40 -8.78
C SER A 464 4.48 21.99 -9.39
N LYS A 465 4.63 21.88 -10.72
CA LYS A 465 4.57 20.58 -11.42
C LYS A 465 5.96 19.96 -11.57
N VAL A 466 6.06 18.70 -11.20
CA VAL A 466 7.27 17.87 -11.34
C VAL A 466 7.27 17.17 -12.71
N SER A 467 8.34 17.35 -13.48
CA SER A 467 8.50 16.69 -14.78
C SER A 467 8.92 15.22 -14.65
N ARG A 468 9.96 14.97 -13.84
CA ARG A 468 10.44 13.64 -13.49
C ARG A 468 10.58 13.51 -11.98
N THR A 469 10.05 12.41 -11.46
CA THR A 469 10.15 12.04 -10.05
C THR A 469 11.40 11.21 -9.84
N ARG A 470 12.08 11.45 -8.72
CA ARG A 470 13.27 10.70 -8.33
C ARG A 470 12.91 9.53 -7.46
N PHE A 471 13.55 8.41 -7.70
CA PHE A 471 13.33 7.18 -6.96
C PHE A 471 14.63 6.57 -6.50
N ALA A 472 14.60 5.95 -5.32
CA ALA A 472 15.63 5.03 -4.85
C ALA A 472 14.94 3.97 -4.01
N PHE A 473 15.29 2.69 -4.20
CA PHE A 473 14.67 1.58 -3.48
C PHE A 473 15.75 0.66 -2.90
N TYR A 474 15.38 -0.10 -1.86
CA TYR A 474 16.28 -1.04 -1.19
C TYR A 474 17.56 -0.38 -0.69
N THR A 475 17.44 0.85 -0.19
CA THR A 475 18.55 1.66 0.30
C THR A 475 18.91 1.23 1.72
N ARG A 476 20.18 0.96 2.00
CA ARG A 476 20.63 0.54 3.34
C ARG A 476 21.21 1.69 4.15
N TYR A 477 21.81 2.68 3.49
CA TYR A 477 22.35 3.88 4.11
C TYR A 477 21.88 5.14 3.39
N LEU A 478 21.71 6.25 4.12
CA LEU A 478 21.36 7.55 3.53
C LEU A 478 22.36 7.99 2.45
N THR A 479 23.63 7.64 2.61
CA THR A 479 24.71 7.93 1.66
C THR A 479 24.60 7.18 0.34
N ASP A 480 23.80 6.11 0.26
CA ASP A 480 23.60 5.33 -0.96
C ASP A 480 22.59 5.99 -1.91
N VAL A 481 21.76 6.92 -1.42
CA VAL A 481 20.68 7.54 -2.21
C VAL A 481 21.20 8.18 -3.50
N PRO A 482 22.26 9.01 -3.50
CA PRO A 482 22.73 9.67 -4.73
C PRO A 482 23.17 8.70 -5.82
N SER A 483 23.79 7.57 -5.47
CA SER A 483 24.30 6.60 -6.45
C SER A 483 23.23 5.60 -6.94
N ARG A 484 22.15 5.42 -6.17
CA ARG A 484 21.02 4.57 -6.52
C ARG A 484 19.84 5.32 -7.15
N ARG A 485 19.87 6.64 -7.11
CA ARG A 485 18.80 7.48 -7.62
C ARG A 485 18.62 7.28 -9.13
N PHE A 486 17.38 7.10 -9.53
CA PHE A 486 16.95 7.10 -10.93
C PHE A 486 15.68 7.95 -11.07
N GLU A 487 15.27 8.28 -12.29
CA GLU A 487 14.16 9.20 -12.50
C GLU A 487 13.13 8.63 -13.48
N LEU A 488 11.84 8.78 -13.15
CA LEU A 488 10.72 8.41 -14.02
C LEU A 488 9.72 9.57 -14.13
N ALA A 489 9.15 9.75 -15.32
CA ALA A 489 8.00 10.62 -15.52
C ALA A 489 6.73 9.98 -14.91
N ALA A 490 5.79 10.81 -14.47
CA ALA A 490 4.53 10.29 -13.91
C ALA A 490 3.77 9.37 -14.89
N SER A 491 3.79 9.67 -16.19
CA SER A 491 3.19 8.83 -17.23
C SER A 491 3.86 7.46 -17.37
N GLU A 492 5.18 7.38 -17.15
CA GLU A 492 5.93 6.11 -17.15
C GLU A 492 5.50 5.24 -15.97
N VAL A 493 5.37 5.83 -14.77
CA VAL A 493 4.89 5.13 -13.56
C VAL A 493 3.46 4.63 -13.72
N LEU A 494 2.55 5.48 -14.22
CA LEU A 494 1.15 5.12 -14.44
C LEU A 494 1.00 4.04 -15.52
N LYS A 495 1.87 4.02 -16.54
CA LYS A 495 1.91 2.95 -17.55
C LYS A 495 2.29 1.61 -16.95
N LEU A 496 3.18 1.58 -15.95
CA LEU A 496 3.62 0.36 -15.28
C LEU A 496 2.55 -0.19 -14.33
N ASN A 497 1.73 0.66 -13.71
CA ASN A 497 0.67 0.27 -12.78
C ASN A 497 -0.67 0.93 -13.14
N PRO A 498 -1.29 0.59 -14.29
CA PRO A 498 -2.47 1.28 -14.80
C PRO A 498 -3.72 1.09 -13.93
N ASN A 499 -3.83 -0.04 -13.21
CA ASN A 499 -5.02 -0.34 -12.40
C ASN A 499 -4.96 0.31 -11.00
N THR A 500 -3.76 0.53 -10.45
CA THR A 500 -3.58 0.98 -9.06
C THR A 500 -2.88 2.33 -8.94
N GLY A 501 -2.04 2.73 -9.90
CA GLY A 501 -1.18 3.90 -9.77
C GLY A 501 -0.12 3.80 -8.66
N THR A 502 0.12 2.60 -8.12
CA THR A 502 1.18 2.35 -7.11
C THR A 502 2.57 2.41 -7.74
N LEU A 503 3.63 2.51 -6.94
CA LEU A 503 4.99 2.59 -7.45
C LEU A 503 5.59 1.21 -7.79
N PRO A 504 6.29 1.06 -8.93
CA PRO A 504 7.23 -0.04 -9.15
C PRO A 504 8.49 0.14 -8.30
N ILE A 505 9.22 -0.93 -8.02
CA ILE A 505 10.30 -0.96 -7.01
C ILE A 505 11.62 -1.36 -7.68
N PHE A 506 12.09 -0.52 -8.59
CA PHE A 506 13.30 -0.79 -9.36
C PHE A 506 14.56 -0.63 -8.52
N ARG A 507 15.54 -1.52 -8.72
CA ARG A 507 16.86 -1.44 -8.07
C ARG A 507 17.82 -0.51 -8.81
N SER A 508 17.60 -0.31 -10.11
CA SER A 508 18.44 0.51 -10.98
C SER A 508 17.63 1.14 -12.11
N GLN A 509 18.20 2.18 -12.76
CA GLN A 509 17.63 2.76 -13.98
C GLN A 509 17.53 1.71 -15.10
N VAL A 510 18.50 0.80 -15.22
CA VAL A 510 18.48 -0.26 -16.24
C VAL A 510 17.27 -1.18 -16.06
N ASP A 511 16.92 -1.55 -14.83
CA ASP A 511 15.72 -2.34 -14.56
C ASP A 511 14.44 -1.59 -14.97
N ALA A 512 14.40 -0.29 -14.73
CA ALA A 512 13.28 0.56 -15.09
C ALA A 512 13.13 0.67 -16.62
N ASP A 513 14.23 0.89 -17.34
CA ASP A 513 14.25 1.05 -18.80
C ASP A 513 13.82 -0.25 -19.51
N ILE A 514 14.36 -1.40 -19.10
CA ILE A 514 13.98 -2.72 -19.63
C ILE A 514 12.48 -2.96 -19.40
N THR A 515 12.00 -2.72 -18.17
CA THR A 515 10.60 -2.94 -17.82
C THR A 515 9.68 -1.99 -18.58
N LEU A 516 10.01 -0.71 -18.70
CA LEU A 516 9.25 0.25 -19.50
C LEU A 516 9.23 -0.13 -20.99
N GLY A 517 10.35 -0.64 -21.50
CA GLY A 517 10.44 -1.22 -22.84
C GLY A 517 9.44 -2.35 -23.02
N ILE A 518 9.40 -3.31 -22.10
CA ILE A 518 8.43 -4.42 -22.11
C ILE A 518 6.99 -3.89 -22.11
N TYR A 519 6.65 -2.97 -21.19
CA TYR A 519 5.31 -2.37 -21.09
C TYR A 519 4.94 -1.50 -22.29
N SER A 520 5.92 -1.08 -23.11
CA SER A 520 5.67 -0.39 -24.37
C SER A 520 5.32 -1.31 -25.52
N ARG A 521 5.75 -2.57 -25.45
CA ARG A 521 5.54 -3.58 -26.49
C ARG A 521 4.34 -4.49 -26.18
N HIS A 522 4.10 -4.76 -24.90
CA HIS A 522 3.05 -5.68 -24.46
C HIS A 522 2.10 -5.03 -23.45
N PRO A 523 0.78 -5.28 -23.56
CA PRO A 523 -0.19 -4.79 -22.59
C PRO A 523 -0.03 -5.53 -21.25
N VAL A 524 -0.79 -5.08 -20.26
CA VAL A 524 -0.95 -5.81 -19.00
C VAL A 524 -1.92 -6.99 -19.15
N LEU A 525 -1.81 -8.01 -18.28
CA LEU A 525 -2.69 -9.19 -18.28
C LEU A 525 -4.19 -8.85 -18.24
N VAL A 526 -4.58 -7.92 -17.37
CA VAL A 526 -5.94 -7.42 -17.20
C VAL A 526 -5.90 -5.93 -16.86
N ARG A 527 -6.55 -5.12 -17.69
CA ARG A 527 -6.77 -3.69 -17.46
C ARG A 527 -8.22 -3.46 -17.03
N ASP A 528 -8.43 -3.01 -15.79
CA ASP A 528 -9.76 -2.98 -15.16
C ASP A 528 -10.66 -1.84 -15.68
N ASP A 529 -10.08 -0.77 -16.23
CA ASP A 529 -10.79 0.38 -16.81
C ASP A 529 -11.09 0.23 -18.32
N ASP A 530 -10.69 -0.89 -18.94
CA ASP A 530 -10.87 -1.16 -20.36
C ASP A 530 -11.67 -2.47 -20.56
N PRO A 531 -12.89 -2.42 -21.15
CA PRO A 531 -13.67 -3.62 -21.44
C PRO A 531 -12.95 -4.63 -22.36
N GLN A 532 -12.02 -4.18 -23.21
CA GLN A 532 -11.17 -5.03 -24.05
C GLN A 532 -9.80 -5.31 -23.41
N GLY A 533 -9.60 -4.83 -22.19
CA GLY A 533 -8.36 -4.92 -21.41
C GLY A 533 -8.03 -6.31 -20.88
N ASN A 534 -8.81 -7.34 -21.22
CA ASN A 534 -8.63 -8.72 -20.75
C ASN A 534 -8.55 -9.69 -21.94
N GLY A 535 -7.50 -9.55 -22.77
CA GLY A 535 -7.33 -10.36 -23.99
C GLY A 535 -7.27 -11.87 -23.75
N TRP A 536 -6.82 -12.29 -22.56
CA TRP A 536 -6.78 -13.69 -22.14
C TRP A 536 -8.14 -14.22 -21.64
N GLY A 537 -9.12 -13.34 -21.34
CA GLY A 537 -10.38 -13.73 -20.73
C GLY A 537 -10.21 -14.32 -19.32
N LEU A 538 -9.32 -13.72 -18.52
CA LEU A 538 -8.90 -14.19 -17.20
C LEU A 538 -9.85 -13.77 -16.09
N SER A 539 -10.08 -14.69 -15.14
CA SER A 539 -10.54 -14.38 -13.79
C SER A 539 -9.81 -15.28 -12.77
N PHE A 540 -9.84 -14.88 -11.50
CA PHE A 540 -9.10 -15.57 -10.43
C PHE A 540 -10.04 -16.06 -9.34
N ALA A 541 -9.74 -17.23 -8.79
CA ALA A 541 -10.50 -17.85 -7.71
C ALA A 541 -9.57 -18.27 -6.56
N ARG A 542 -10.05 -18.08 -5.33
CA ARG A 542 -9.57 -18.82 -4.15
C ARG A 542 -10.61 -19.90 -3.88
N LEU A 543 -10.19 -21.16 -3.77
CA LEU A 543 -11.14 -22.26 -3.55
C LEU A 543 -11.51 -22.38 -2.07
N PHE A 544 -10.53 -22.71 -1.21
CA PHE A 544 -10.79 -22.94 0.22
C PHE A 544 -9.94 -22.05 1.12
N ASP A 545 -10.56 -21.32 2.04
CA ASP A 545 -9.87 -20.55 3.08
C ASP A 545 -9.46 -21.45 4.24
N MET A 546 -8.16 -21.46 4.55
CA MET A 546 -7.61 -22.38 5.54
C MET A 546 -8.17 -22.19 6.96
N THR A 547 -8.79 -21.04 7.24
CA THR A 547 -9.40 -20.72 8.56
C THR A 547 -10.92 -20.81 8.50
N ASN A 548 -11.56 -20.15 7.53
CA ASN A 548 -13.02 -20.07 7.51
C ASN A 548 -13.66 -21.41 7.09
N ASP A 549 -12.98 -22.19 6.26
CA ASP A 549 -13.49 -23.45 5.72
C ASP A 549 -12.90 -24.68 6.43
N SER A 550 -12.25 -24.48 7.59
CA SER A 550 -11.54 -25.55 8.29
C SER A 550 -12.43 -26.75 8.68
N GLY A 551 -13.75 -26.52 8.80
CA GLY A 551 -14.74 -27.57 9.06
C GLY A 551 -14.97 -28.54 7.90
N LEU A 552 -14.50 -28.21 6.69
CA LEU A 552 -14.60 -29.06 5.49
C LEU A 552 -13.38 -29.97 5.29
N PHE A 553 -12.34 -29.82 6.13
CA PHE A 553 -11.05 -30.48 5.92
C PHE A 553 -10.92 -31.71 6.82
N HIS A 554 -10.58 -32.84 6.21
CA HIS A 554 -10.36 -34.11 6.90
C HIS A 554 -8.87 -34.46 6.91
N GLN A 555 -8.33 -34.86 8.06
CA GLN A 555 -7.00 -35.46 8.17
C GLN A 555 -7.06 -36.97 7.91
N ALA A 556 -5.90 -37.59 7.73
CA ALA A 556 -5.79 -39.04 7.52
C ALA A 556 -6.47 -39.86 8.64
N ASP A 557 -6.37 -39.41 9.90
CA ASP A 557 -6.97 -40.08 11.05
C ASP A 557 -8.52 -40.05 10.99
N ASP A 558 -9.11 -38.96 10.48
CA ASP A 558 -10.56 -38.80 10.30
C ASP A 558 -11.13 -39.71 9.19
N LEU A 559 -10.25 -40.29 8.38
CA LEU A 559 -10.53 -41.17 7.23
C LEU A 559 -9.87 -42.55 7.43
N SER A 560 -9.57 -42.93 8.67
CA SER A 560 -8.92 -44.22 8.99
C SER A 560 -9.74 -45.45 8.60
N ASP A 561 -11.06 -45.30 8.43
CA ASP A 561 -11.99 -46.32 7.94
C ASP A 561 -12.15 -46.33 6.40
N ALA A 562 -11.53 -45.38 5.70
CA ALA A 562 -11.60 -45.21 4.26
C ALA A 562 -10.46 -45.94 3.52
N THR A 563 -10.66 -46.24 2.24
CA THR A 563 -9.61 -46.86 1.39
C THR A 563 -8.76 -45.78 0.73
N PHE A 564 -7.45 -45.78 0.97
CA PHE A 564 -6.51 -44.84 0.34
C PHE A 564 -5.88 -45.45 -0.91
N ASN A 565 -5.95 -44.76 -2.05
CA ASN A 565 -5.40 -45.23 -3.33
C ASN A 565 -4.00 -44.67 -3.66
N GLY A 566 -3.34 -44.04 -2.69
CA GLY A 566 -2.08 -43.33 -2.89
C GLY A 566 -2.22 -41.83 -3.15
N TRP A 567 -3.44 -41.32 -3.32
CA TRP A 567 -3.71 -39.89 -3.55
C TRP A 567 -5.02 -39.40 -2.93
N SER A 568 -6.13 -40.09 -3.19
CA SER A 568 -7.45 -39.82 -2.61
C SER A 568 -7.90 -40.95 -1.68
N TYR A 569 -8.83 -40.63 -0.78
CA TYR A 569 -9.54 -41.61 0.02
C TYR A 569 -10.93 -41.88 -0.56
N GLU A 570 -11.39 -43.11 -0.44
CA GLU A 570 -12.75 -43.51 -0.80
C GLU A 570 -13.47 -44.05 0.44
N ARG A 571 -14.61 -43.45 0.79
CA ARG A 571 -15.47 -43.85 1.90
C ARG A 571 -16.93 -43.82 1.50
N ALA A 572 -17.63 -44.94 1.64
CA ALA A 572 -19.06 -45.07 1.34
C ALA A 572 -19.47 -44.51 -0.04
N GLY A 573 -18.67 -44.76 -1.08
CA GLY A 573 -18.91 -44.29 -2.45
C GLY A 573 -18.64 -42.80 -2.67
N LYS A 574 -18.10 -42.08 -1.67
CA LYS A 574 -17.61 -40.71 -1.80
C LYS A 574 -16.09 -40.69 -1.93
N GLU A 575 -15.60 -39.88 -2.84
CA GLU A 575 -14.17 -39.60 -2.97
C GLU A 575 -13.79 -38.33 -2.20
N TYR A 576 -12.71 -38.43 -1.43
CA TYR A 576 -12.07 -37.35 -0.71
C TYR A 576 -10.75 -37.04 -1.41
N VAL A 577 -10.68 -35.89 -2.08
CA VAL A 577 -9.53 -35.45 -2.86
C VAL A 577 -8.56 -34.64 -1.99
N PRO A 578 -7.25 -34.72 -2.24
CA PRO A 578 -6.28 -34.02 -1.41
C PRO A 578 -6.41 -32.50 -1.53
N LEU A 579 -6.32 -31.80 -0.41
CA LEU A 579 -6.17 -30.35 -0.35
C LEU A 579 -4.69 -30.02 -0.56
N TYR A 580 -4.37 -29.42 -1.70
CA TYR A 580 -3.03 -28.98 -2.03
C TYR A 580 -2.77 -27.61 -1.40
N GLU A 581 -1.77 -27.54 -0.53
CA GLU A 581 -1.18 -26.27 -0.09
C GLU A 581 -0.16 -25.80 -1.13
N ALA A 582 -0.02 -24.47 -1.31
CA ALA A 582 0.88 -23.89 -2.31
C ALA A 582 2.34 -24.40 -2.24
N LYS A 583 2.81 -24.81 -1.07
CA LYS A 583 4.17 -25.34 -0.85
C LYS A 583 4.41 -26.73 -1.47
N ILE A 584 3.35 -27.47 -1.82
CA ILE A 584 3.41 -28.75 -2.57
C ILE A 584 3.70 -28.49 -4.05
N LEU A 585 3.38 -27.30 -4.54
CA LEU A 585 3.47 -26.91 -5.94
C LEU A 585 4.77 -26.14 -6.21
N GLY A 586 5.32 -26.37 -7.40
CA GLY A 586 6.56 -25.79 -7.89
C GLY A 586 6.52 -25.51 -9.38
N HIS A 587 7.63 -24.98 -9.87
CA HIS A 587 7.77 -24.51 -11.24
C HIS A 587 7.78 -25.69 -12.25
N PHE A 588 6.77 -25.76 -13.13
CA PHE A 588 6.48 -26.93 -13.98
C PHE A 588 6.35 -28.25 -13.19
N ASP A 589 5.90 -28.18 -11.93
CA ASP A 589 5.95 -29.33 -11.04
C ASP A 589 4.82 -29.29 -10.00
N HIS A 590 3.82 -30.16 -10.18
CA HIS A 590 2.74 -30.32 -9.20
C HIS A 590 3.07 -31.28 -8.05
N ARG A 591 4.25 -31.90 -8.09
CA ARG A 591 4.72 -32.92 -7.12
C ARG A 591 6.00 -32.45 -6.41
N TYR A 592 6.21 -31.14 -6.33
CA TYR A 592 7.44 -30.52 -5.86
C TYR A 592 7.80 -30.88 -4.42
N ALA A 593 6.82 -30.95 -3.52
CA ALA A 593 7.05 -31.31 -2.13
C ALA A 593 5.91 -32.15 -1.53
N SER A 594 6.19 -32.89 -0.46
CA SER A 594 5.23 -33.80 0.15
C SER A 594 5.26 -33.77 1.67
N TYR A 595 4.12 -34.04 2.32
CA TYR A 595 4.08 -34.35 3.76
C TYR A 595 4.69 -35.71 4.10
N ASN A 596 4.86 -36.59 3.11
CA ASN A 596 5.52 -37.87 3.31
C ASN A 596 6.97 -37.65 3.73
N GLY A 597 7.36 -38.21 4.88
CA GLY A 597 8.70 -38.04 5.44
C GLY A 597 9.00 -36.65 6.00
N ALA A 598 7.99 -35.78 6.20
CA ALA A 598 8.19 -34.47 6.80
C ALA A 598 8.58 -34.57 8.28
N THR A 599 9.70 -33.98 8.65
CA THR A 599 10.17 -33.94 10.05
C THR A 599 9.40 -32.89 10.85
N GLN A 600 9.27 -33.06 12.17
CA GLN A 600 8.63 -32.07 13.03
C GLN A 600 9.29 -30.67 12.94
N ALA A 601 10.62 -30.63 12.77
CA ALA A 601 11.35 -29.39 12.57
C ALA A 601 10.96 -28.66 11.28
N GLN A 602 10.71 -29.39 10.19
CA GLN A 602 10.24 -28.84 8.92
C GLN A 602 8.81 -28.31 9.05
N LEU A 603 7.92 -29.07 9.70
CA LEU A 603 6.53 -28.69 9.94
C LEU A 603 6.42 -27.41 10.78
N ASN A 604 7.23 -27.30 11.84
CA ASN A 604 7.30 -26.08 12.67
C ASN A 604 7.75 -24.85 11.89
N LYS A 605 8.51 -25.02 10.80
CA LYS A 605 8.94 -23.95 9.89
C LYS A 605 8.06 -23.81 8.65
N GLY A 606 6.97 -24.59 8.54
CA GLY A 606 6.09 -24.58 7.38
C GLY A 606 6.73 -25.08 6.07
N THR A 607 7.82 -25.85 6.16
CA THR A 607 8.54 -26.42 5.00
C THR A 607 8.25 -27.91 4.83
N LEU A 608 8.43 -28.43 3.61
CA LEU A 608 8.25 -29.85 3.28
C LEU A 608 9.48 -30.41 2.57
N PRO A 609 9.78 -31.72 2.73
CA PRO A 609 10.80 -32.39 1.91
C PRO A 609 10.40 -32.38 0.42
N ARG A 610 11.41 -32.21 -0.45
CA ARG A 610 11.26 -32.31 -1.90
C ARG A 610 11.34 -33.77 -2.34
N LEU A 611 10.60 -34.15 -3.38
CA LEU A 611 10.77 -35.46 -4.02
C LEU A 611 12.15 -35.53 -4.71
N THR A 612 12.78 -36.71 -4.72
CA THR A 612 14.04 -36.93 -5.46
C THR A 612 13.79 -37.04 -6.96
N ALA A 613 14.83 -36.98 -7.79
CA ALA A 613 14.67 -37.14 -9.24
C ALA A 613 14.11 -38.52 -9.60
N GLU A 614 14.52 -39.57 -8.88
CA GLU A 614 14.03 -40.94 -9.05
C GLU A 614 12.55 -41.06 -8.70
N GLN A 615 12.10 -40.37 -7.64
CA GLN A 615 10.69 -40.35 -7.25
C GLN A 615 9.83 -39.61 -8.27
N HIS A 616 10.33 -38.52 -8.86
CA HIS A 616 9.61 -37.80 -9.92
C HIS A 616 9.54 -38.61 -11.23
N ASP A 617 10.54 -39.43 -11.51
CA ASP A 617 10.58 -40.26 -12.73
C ASP A 617 9.57 -41.41 -12.70
N ASP A 618 9.08 -41.80 -11.51
CA ASP A 618 7.93 -42.69 -11.38
C ASP A 618 6.62 -41.91 -11.57
N PRO A 619 5.83 -42.21 -12.63
CA PRO A 619 4.59 -41.50 -12.91
C PRO A 619 3.42 -41.86 -11.97
N ASN A 620 3.61 -42.81 -11.04
CA ASN A 620 2.57 -43.25 -10.10
C ASN A 620 2.76 -42.66 -8.69
N ILE A 621 3.89 -42.01 -8.42
CA ILE A 621 4.15 -41.38 -7.13
C ILE A 621 3.49 -40.00 -7.11
N GLU A 622 2.65 -39.77 -6.11
CA GLU A 622 1.97 -38.49 -5.84
C GLU A 622 2.38 -37.91 -4.48
N PRO A 623 2.35 -36.58 -4.30
CA PRO A 623 2.64 -35.97 -3.01
C PRO A 623 1.51 -36.26 -2.02
N LEU A 624 1.89 -36.71 -0.81
CA LEU A 624 0.98 -36.75 0.33
C LEU A 624 0.60 -35.33 0.79
N SER A 625 -0.70 -35.07 0.90
CA SER A 625 -1.28 -33.87 1.50
C SER A 625 -1.49 -34.01 3.01
N ARG A 626 -1.78 -32.90 3.70
CA ARG A 626 -2.19 -32.92 5.11
C ARG A 626 -3.69 -33.11 5.30
N TYR A 627 -4.48 -32.59 4.36
CA TYR A 627 -5.94 -32.59 4.43
C TYR A 627 -6.56 -33.11 3.14
N TRP A 628 -7.81 -33.57 3.23
CA TRP A 628 -8.65 -33.99 2.12
C TRP A 628 -10.04 -33.35 2.25
N VAL A 629 -10.68 -33.16 1.10
CA VAL A 629 -12.00 -32.52 0.96
C VAL A 629 -12.91 -33.43 0.14
N GLU A 630 -14.19 -33.50 0.49
CA GLU A 630 -15.19 -34.23 -0.32
C GLU A 630 -15.27 -33.64 -1.73
N ARG A 631 -15.21 -34.50 -2.77
CA ARG A 631 -15.29 -34.06 -4.18
C ARG A 631 -16.50 -33.16 -4.48
N PRO A 632 -17.71 -33.38 -3.93
CA PRO A 632 -18.83 -32.45 -4.08
C PRO A 632 -18.54 -31.00 -3.65
N GLU A 633 -17.77 -30.79 -2.57
CA GLU A 633 -17.42 -29.44 -2.12
C GLU A 633 -16.46 -28.75 -3.10
N LEU A 634 -15.50 -29.51 -3.65
CA LEU A 634 -14.64 -29.03 -4.74
C LEU A 634 -15.45 -28.67 -5.98
N ASN A 635 -16.38 -29.54 -6.38
CA ASN A 635 -17.23 -29.30 -7.54
C ASN A 635 -18.08 -28.04 -7.33
N ALA A 636 -18.66 -27.85 -6.14
CA ALA A 636 -19.41 -26.65 -5.80
C ALA A 636 -18.54 -25.38 -5.84
N ALA A 637 -17.28 -25.46 -5.37
CA ALA A 637 -16.35 -24.34 -5.42
C ALA A 637 -15.95 -23.92 -6.85
N LEU A 638 -16.05 -24.84 -7.82
CA LEU A 638 -15.71 -24.64 -9.23
C LEU A 638 -16.94 -24.59 -10.17
N ASP A 639 -18.15 -24.75 -9.62
CA ASP A 639 -19.36 -24.90 -10.42
C ASP A 639 -19.61 -23.68 -11.33
N GLY A 640 -19.90 -23.97 -12.60
CA GLY A 640 -20.08 -22.95 -13.64
C GLY A 640 -18.84 -22.12 -13.98
N ARG A 641 -17.66 -22.43 -13.43
CA ARG A 641 -16.41 -21.65 -13.66
C ARG A 641 -15.37 -22.41 -14.48
N TRP A 642 -15.25 -23.72 -14.30
CA TRP A 642 -14.19 -24.50 -14.94
C TRP A 642 -14.66 -25.91 -15.27
N ASP A 643 -14.42 -26.36 -16.50
CA ASP A 643 -14.88 -27.65 -17.02
C ASP A 643 -13.75 -28.63 -17.33
N ARG A 644 -12.48 -28.24 -17.10
CA ARG A 644 -11.31 -29.10 -17.35
C ARG A 644 -10.92 -29.88 -16.11
N ASN A 645 -10.47 -31.11 -16.29
CA ASN A 645 -10.07 -32.02 -15.22
C ASN A 645 -8.63 -31.78 -14.70
N TRP A 646 -8.17 -30.54 -14.76
CA TRP A 646 -6.89 -30.04 -14.26
C TRP A 646 -7.06 -28.56 -13.94
N LEU A 647 -6.20 -27.99 -13.11
CA LEU A 647 -6.21 -26.58 -12.74
C LEU A 647 -4.89 -25.92 -13.14
N LEU A 648 -4.92 -24.62 -13.39
CA LEU A 648 -3.74 -23.76 -13.53
C LEU A 648 -3.83 -22.66 -12.48
N GLY A 649 -2.69 -22.26 -11.94
CA GLY A 649 -2.63 -21.16 -10.99
C GLY A 649 -1.21 -20.79 -10.61
N TRP A 650 -1.08 -19.98 -9.56
CA TRP A 650 0.22 -19.61 -9.00
C TRP A 650 0.20 -19.53 -7.49
N ARG A 651 1.40 -19.60 -6.89
CA ARG A 651 1.60 -19.45 -5.45
C ARG A 651 1.51 -17.99 -5.03
N ASP A 652 0.64 -17.70 -4.07
CA ASP A 652 0.58 -16.38 -3.42
C ASP A 652 1.85 -16.13 -2.59
N ILE A 653 2.25 -17.09 -1.76
CA ILE A 653 3.38 -16.90 -0.84
C ILE A 653 4.73 -17.14 -1.53
N THR A 654 5.41 -16.05 -1.85
CA THR A 654 6.76 -15.98 -2.41
C THR A 654 7.28 -14.52 -2.35
N ASN A 655 8.54 -14.25 -2.66
CA ASN A 655 9.11 -12.90 -2.61
C ASN A 655 10.16 -12.70 -3.71
N ALA A 656 10.53 -11.43 -3.97
CA ALA A 656 11.53 -11.07 -4.97
C ALA A 656 12.96 -11.56 -4.66
N SER A 657 13.23 -12.06 -3.45
CA SER A 657 14.53 -12.63 -3.06
C SER A 657 14.62 -14.15 -3.22
N ASN A 658 13.52 -14.83 -3.59
CA ASN A 658 13.51 -16.28 -3.86
C ASN A 658 14.17 -16.60 -5.21
N GLU A 659 14.36 -17.90 -5.49
CA GLU A 659 14.82 -18.40 -6.81
C GLU A 659 13.92 -17.91 -7.94
N ARG A 660 12.59 -17.91 -7.71
CA ARG A 660 11.56 -17.40 -8.62
C ARG A 660 10.58 -16.54 -7.85
N THR A 661 10.19 -15.40 -8.43
CA THR A 661 9.22 -14.48 -7.80
C THR A 661 7.79 -14.90 -8.13
N PHE A 662 7.54 -15.41 -9.33
CA PHE A 662 6.27 -15.94 -9.78
C PHE A 662 6.41 -17.44 -10.01
N VAL A 663 5.58 -18.24 -9.32
CA VAL A 663 5.66 -19.71 -9.38
C VAL A 663 4.32 -20.26 -9.84
N PRO A 664 4.14 -20.45 -11.16
CA PRO A 664 2.94 -21.07 -11.72
C PRO A 664 3.04 -22.60 -11.64
N ALA A 665 1.88 -23.26 -11.59
CA ALA A 665 1.80 -24.70 -11.70
C ALA A 665 0.47 -25.14 -12.33
N VAL A 666 0.54 -26.17 -13.18
CA VAL A 666 -0.62 -26.98 -13.59
C VAL A 666 -0.69 -28.19 -12.67
N LEU A 667 -1.88 -28.52 -12.17
CA LEU A 667 -2.12 -29.61 -11.22
C LEU A 667 -3.40 -30.39 -11.59
N PRO A 668 -3.56 -31.64 -11.12
CA PRO A 668 -4.81 -32.39 -11.32
C PRO A 668 -6.00 -31.68 -10.65
N MET A 669 -7.22 -32.01 -11.09
CA MET A 669 -8.46 -31.51 -10.48
C MET A 669 -8.58 -31.97 -9.02
N THR A 670 -8.23 -31.07 -8.10
CA THR A 670 -8.19 -31.30 -6.65
C THR A 670 -8.45 -30.02 -5.87
N ALA A 671 -8.66 -30.13 -4.55
CA ALA A 671 -8.87 -28.98 -3.69
C ALA A 671 -7.56 -28.19 -3.49
N VAL A 672 -7.62 -26.86 -3.43
CA VAL A 672 -6.46 -26.02 -3.11
C VAL A 672 -6.77 -24.99 -2.03
N GLY A 673 -5.81 -24.77 -1.13
CA GLY A 673 -5.91 -23.74 -0.10
C GLY A 673 -5.72 -22.32 -0.65
N ASN A 674 -6.16 -21.32 0.11
CA ASN A 674 -6.14 -19.89 -0.24
C ASN A 674 -4.75 -19.27 -0.50
N SER A 675 -3.66 -20.03 -0.33
CA SER A 675 -2.29 -19.64 -0.70
C SER A 675 -1.91 -19.96 -2.15
N PHE A 676 -2.80 -20.59 -2.92
CA PHE A 676 -2.67 -20.82 -4.35
C PHE A 676 -3.89 -20.25 -5.08
N TYR A 677 -3.66 -19.30 -5.99
CA TYR A 677 -4.74 -18.70 -6.77
C TYR A 677 -4.99 -19.52 -8.02
N VAL A 678 -6.24 -19.96 -8.20
CA VAL A 678 -6.68 -20.69 -9.40
C VAL A 678 -7.08 -19.69 -10.47
N VAL A 679 -6.78 -20.05 -11.71
CA VAL A 679 -7.00 -19.22 -12.88
C VAL A 679 -8.09 -19.84 -13.72
N ILE A 680 -9.06 -19.00 -14.07
CA ILE A 680 -10.18 -19.35 -14.91
C ILE A 680 -10.05 -18.56 -16.20
N LEU A 681 -9.96 -19.29 -17.31
CA LEU A 681 -9.87 -18.75 -18.66
C LEU A 681 -11.19 -18.97 -19.39
N ALA A 682 -11.68 -17.93 -20.06
CA ALA A 682 -12.83 -18.08 -20.98
C ALA A 682 -12.54 -19.05 -22.14
N LYS A 683 -11.27 -19.20 -22.52
CA LYS A 683 -10.77 -20.11 -23.55
C LYS A 683 -9.71 -21.06 -22.96
N PRO A 684 -10.10 -22.26 -22.48
CA PRO A 684 -9.19 -23.18 -21.80
C PRO A 684 -7.97 -23.60 -22.62
N GLU A 685 -8.08 -23.62 -23.96
CA GLU A 685 -7.00 -23.97 -24.89
C GLU A 685 -5.80 -23.00 -24.86
N LEU A 686 -5.97 -21.82 -24.26
CA LEU A 686 -4.93 -20.82 -24.05
C LEU A 686 -4.10 -21.08 -22.78
N ALA A 687 -4.58 -21.91 -21.84
CA ALA A 687 -3.91 -22.10 -20.56
C ALA A 687 -2.46 -22.63 -20.65
N PRO A 688 -2.11 -23.56 -21.57
CA PRO A 688 -0.72 -23.99 -21.73
C PRO A 688 0.20 -22.85 -22.19
N LEU A 689 -0.31 -21.93 -23.01
CA LEU A 689 0.45 -20.77 -23.48
C LEU A 689 0.68 -19.78 -22.32
N LEU A 690 -0.34 -19.54 -21.50
CA LEU A 690 -0.21 -18.73 -20.29
C LEU A 690 0.75 -19.36 -19.27
N HIS A 691 0.70 -20.68 -19.11
CA HIS A 691 1.66 -21.41 -18.27
C HIS A 691 3.10 -21.20 -18.75
N ALA A 692 3.33 -21.18 -20.07
CA ALA A 692 4.63 -20.86 -20.64
C ALA A 692 5.10 -19.44 -20.30
N VAL A 693 4.23 -18.44 -20.53
CA VAL A 693 4.49 -17.02 -20.25
C VAL A 693 4.89 -16.84 -18.79
N TRP A 694 4.05 -17.31 -17.87
CA TRP A 694 4.28 -17.19 -16.42
C TRP A 694 5.51 -17.94 -15.93
N SER A 695 5.92 -18.96 -16.69
CA SER A 695 7.11 -19.71 -16.38
C SER A 695 8.40 -19.11 -16.95
N SER A 696 8.32 -18.10 -17.81
CA SER A 696 9.52 -17.47 -18.38
C SER A 696 10.27 -16.59 -17.37
N LEU A 697 11.60 -16.50 -17.52
CA LEU A 697 12.44 -15.58 -16.76
C LEU A 697 12.15 -14.12 -17.10
N ALA A 698 11.69 -13.82 -18.31
CA ALA A 698 11.27 -12.47 -18.70
C ALA A 698 10.03 -12.01 -17.92
N PHE A 699 9.00 -12.85 -17.81
CA PHE A 699 7.83 -12.55 -16.99
C PHE A 699 8.18 -12.47 -15.51
N ASP A 700 9.02 -13.38 -15.02
CA ASP A 700 9.45 -13.38 -13.62
C ASP A 700 10.31 -12.16 -13.26
N PHE A 701 11.10 -11.65 -14.20
CA PHE A 701 11.81 -10.38 -14.06
C PHE A 701 10.83 -9.22 -13.88
N VAL A 702 9.80 -9.12 -14.72
CA VAL A 702 8.74 -8.10 -14.59
C VAL A 702 8.04 -8.22 -13.22
N ALA A 703 7.71 -9.45 -12.80
CA ALA A 703 7.11 -9.71 -11.49
C ALA A 703 8.02 -9.24 -10.35
N LYS A 704 9.32 -9.51 -10.43
CA LYS A 704 10.34 -9.11 -9.45
C LYS A 704 10.39 -7.59 -9.22
N GLN A 705 10.18 -6.79 -10.26
CA GLN A 705 10.18 -5.33 -10.15
C GLN A 705 8.91 -4.76 -9.50
N LYS A 706 7.86 -5.57 -9.37
CA LYS A 706 6.53 -5.12 -8.93
C LYS A 706 6.09 -5.71 -7.59
N ILE A 707 6.67 -6.82 -7.17
CA ILE A 707 6.29 -7.52 -5.94
C ILE A 707 7.29 -7.18 -4.82
N SER A 708 6.90 -6.27 -3.91
CA SER A 708 7.69 -5.88 -2.73
C SER A 708 7.66 -6.90 -1.59
N GLY A 709 6.52 -7.56 -1.42
CA GLY A 709 6.18 -8.32 -0.22
C GLY A 709 6.38 -9.81 -0.38
N SER A 710 5.82 -10.56 0.58
CA SER A 710 5.78 -12.02 0.58
C SER A 710 4.54 -12.61 -0.11
N HIS A 711 3.72 -11.76 -0.75
CA HIS A 711 2.44 -12.13 -1.35
C HIS A 711 2.34 -11.63 -2.79
N VAL A 712 2.04 -12.54 -3.72
CA VAL A 712 1.76 -12.30 -5.12
C VAL A 712 0.25 -12.34 -5.30
N ASN A 713 -0.37 -11.26 -4.86
CA ASN A 713 -1.81 -11.09 -4.94
C ASN A 713 -2.29 -10.89 -6.39
N TYR A 714 -3.59 -11.12 -6.60
CA TYR A 714 -4.20 -10.97 -7.93
C TYR A 714 -4.14 -9.54 -8.47
N PHE A 715 -4.14 -8.48 -7.63
CA PHE A 715 -4.15 -7.11 -8.12
C PHE A 715 -2.80 -6.73 -8.73
N ALA A 716 -1.69 -7.21 -8.19
CA ALA A 716 -0.36 -7.08 -8.76
C ALA A 716 -0.26 -7.90 -10.06
N THR A 717 -0.74 -9.15 -10.04
CA THR A 717 -0.73 -10.05 -11.21
C THR A 717 -1.48 -9.48 -12.40
N LYS A 718 -2.69 -8.92 -12.22
CA LYS A 718 -3.48 -8.29 -13.30
C LYS A 718 -2.67 -7.28 -14.12
N GLN A 719 -1.79 -6.53 -13.47
CA GLN A 719 -1.03 -5.47 -14.11
C GLN A 719 0.39 -5.86 -14.48
N LEU A 720 0.75 -7.14 -14.52
CA LEU A 720 2.01 -7.62 -15.10
C LEU A 720 1.90 -7.61 -16.63
N SER A 721 2.91 -7.07 -17.30
CA SER A 721 2.96 -7.00 -18.76
C SER A 721 3.31 -8.37 -19.36
N CYS A 722 2.57 -8.77 -20.39
CA CYS A 722 2.78 -10.06 -21.05
C CYS A 722 2.29 -10.08 -22.51
N PRO A 723 2.83 -11.00 -23.32
CA PRO A 723 2.31 -11.29 -24.66
C PRO A 723 0.82 -11.59 -24.65
N THR A 724 0.13 -11.19 -25.71
CA THR A 724 -1.30 -11.44 -25.90
C THR A 724 -1.57 -12.77 -26.60
N PRO A 725 -2.79 -13.34 -26.51
CA PRO A 725 -3.15 -14.52 -27.29
C PRO A 725 -2.98 -14.34 -28.80
N ASP A 726 -3.14 -13.13 -29.33
CA ASP A 726 -2.96 -12.84 -30.76
C ASP A 726 -1.50 -12.98 -31.20
N GLU A 727 -0.53 -12.63 -30.34
CA GLU A 727 0.89 -12.86 -30.60
C GLU A 727 1.21 -14.35 -30.72
N PHE A 728 0.49 -15.21 -30.00
CA PHE A 728 0.65 -16.65 -30.10
C PHE A 728 0.15 -17.23 -31.43
N ALA A 729 -0.74 -16.53 -32.14
CA ALA A 729 -1.21 -16.93 -33.47
C ALA A 729 -0.22 -16.56 -34.59
N ALA A 730 0.78 -15.72 -34.32
CA ALA A 730 1.79 -15.32 -35.29
C ALA A 730 2.87 -16.40 -35.50
N GLU A 731 3.52 -16.39 -36.67
CA GLU A 731 4.69 -17.23 -36.96
C GLU A 731 5.86 -16.90 -36.03
N THR A 732 6.61 -17.92 -35.59
CA THR A 732 7.81 -17.67 -34.78
C THR A 732 8.95 -17.08 -35.62
N PRO A 733 9.59 -15.97 -35.18
CA PRO A 733 10.66 -15.33 -35.95
C PRO A 733 11.89 -16.24 -36.22
N TRP A 734 12.19 -17.16 -35.30
CA TRP A 734 13.33 -18.08 -35.42
C TRP A 734 12.99 -19.38 -36.14
N HIS A 735 11.71 -19.71 -36.34
CA HIS A 735 11.25 -20.92 -37.01
C HIS A 735 9.91 -20.66 -37.73
N THR A 736 9.98 -19.98 -38.88
CA THR A 736 8.80 -19.41 -39.58
C THR A 736 7.80 -20.46 -40.09
N GLU A 737 8.12 -21.75 -40.04
CA GLU A 737 7.21 -22.84 -40.45
C GLU A 737 6.17 -23.21 -39.39
N THR A 738 6.17 -22.53 -38.22
CA THR A 738 5.26 -22.82 -37.11
C THR A 738 4.82 -21.54 -36.39
N THR A 739 3.63 -21.57 -35.79
CA THR A 739 3.14 -20.49 -34.94
C THR A 739 3.83 -20.52 -33.57
N LEU A 740 3.83 -19.40 -32.86
CA LEU A 740 4.35 -19.35 -31.49
C LEU A 740 3.58 -20.29 -30.54
N ALA A 741 2.27 -20.44 -30.73
CA ALA A 741 1.47 -21.42 -30.00
C ALA A 741 1.98 -22.85 -30.22
N ASP A 742 2.11 -23.26 -31.48
CA ASP A 742 2.50 -24.62 -31.85
C ASP A 742 3.94 -24.94 -31.45
N TRP A 743 4.83 -23.94 -31.51
CA TRP A 743 6.20 -24.07 -31.02
C TRP A 743 6.25 -24.25 -29.50
N THR A 744 5.40 -23.53 -28.75
CA THR A 744 5.44 -23.48 -27.27
C THR A 744 4.83 -24.72 -26.61
N ARG A 745 3.72 -25.23 -27.15
CA ARG A 745 2.94 -26.33 -26.53
C ARG A 745 3.77 -27.57 -26.18
N PRO A 746 4.66 -28.09 -27.05
CA PRO A 746 5.45 -29.29 -26.74
C PRO A 746 6.38 -29.12 -25.53
N TYR A 747 6.99 -27.94 -25.36
CA TYR A 747 7.86 -27.68 -24.21
C TYR A 747 7.08 -27.72 -22.89
N VAL A 748 5.95 -27.02 -22.84
CA VAL A 748 5.11 -26.97 -21.63
C VAL A 748 4.54 -28.35 -21.31
N LEU A 749 4.13 -29.11 -22.33
CA LEU A 749 3.64 -30.46 -22.18
C LEU A 749 4.70 -31.37 -21.54
N GLU A 750 5.90 -31.46 -22.12
CA GLU A 750 6.97 -32.32 -21.59
C GLU A 750 7.44 -31.87 -20.21
N LEU A 751 7.50 -30.55 -19.97
CA LEU A 751 7.89 -30.03 -18.67
C LEU A 751 6.85 -30.32 -17.58
N SER A 752 5.56 -30.41 -17.90
CA SER A 752 4.49 -30.53 -16.91
C SER A 752 3.94 -31.96 -16.73
N TYR A 753 3.72 -32.69 -17.83
CA TYR A 753 3.07 -34.00 -17.83
C TYR A 753 4.04 -35.12 -17.43
N THR A 754 4.26 -35.24 -16.11
CA THR A 754 5.20 -36.23 -15.53
C THR A 754 4.50 -37.28 -14.66
N SER A 755 3.17 -37.19 -14.53
CA SER A 755 2.32 -38.14 -13.81
C SER A 755 1.04 -38.44 -14.57
N TRP A 756 0.50 -39.65 -14.38
CA TRP A 756 -0.81 -40.06 -14.91
C TRP A 756 -1.97 -39.18 -14.43
N ARG A 757 -1.84 -38.49 -13.29
CA ARG A 757 -2.87 -37.56 -12.79
C ARG A 757 -3.04 -36.33 -13.69
N LEU A 758 -2.04 -36.00 -14.49
CA LEU A 758 -2.12 -34.94 -15.51
C LEU A 758 -2.48 -35.46 -16.91
N LYS A 759 -2.92 -36.71 -17.06
CA LYS A 759 -3.28 -37.27 -18.37
C LYS A 759 -4.32 -36.42 -19.10
N ARG A 760 -5.34 -35.90 -18.41
CA ARG A 760 -6.35 -35.02 -19.03
C ARG A 760 -5.76 -33.71 -19.56
N TYR A 761 -4.71 -33.20 -18.94
CA TYR A 761 -3.99 -32.02 -19.45
C TYR A 761 -3.20 -32.34 -20.72
N ALA A 762 -2.59 -33.51 -20.79
CA ALA A 762 -1.91 -33.99 -22.00
C ALA A 762 -2.89 -34.23 -23.16
N GLU A 763 -4.03 -34.85 -22.89
CA GLU A 763 -5.09 -35.09 -23.88
C GLU A 763 -5.63 -33.78 -24.47
N ASP A 764 -5.85 -32.75 -23.64
CA ASP A 764 -6.26 -31.40 -24.08
C ASP A 764 -5.17 -30.72 -24.94
N LEU A 765 -3.92 -31.15 -24.82
CA LEU A 765 -2.78 -30.72 -25.63
C LEU A 765 -2.52 -31.60 -26.86
N GLY A 766 -3.35 -32.62 -27.08
CA GLY A 766 -3.25 -33.53 -28.23
C GLY A 766 -2.30 -34.71 -28.04
N ASP A 767 -1.92 -35.04 -26.79
CA ASP A 767 -1.04 -36.17 -26.46
C ASP A 767 -1.79 -37.23 -25.64
N ASP A 768 -1.85 -38.45 -26.16
CA ASP A 768 -2.45 -39.62 -25.51
C ASP A 768 -1.41 -40.60 -24.93
N GLY A 769 -0.14 -40.20 -24.96
CA GLY A 769 1.01 -40.99 -24.58
C GLY A 769 1.20 -41.14 -23.06
N PRO A 770 2.20 -41.95 -22.66
CA PRO A 770 2.60 -42.04 -21.26
C PRO A 770 3.24 -40.72 -20.77
N PRO A 771 3.21 -40.43 -19.45
CA PRO A 771 3.89 -39.28 -18.89
C PRO A 771 5.37 -39.24 -19.26
N PHE A 772 5.90 -38.04 -19.45
CA PHE A 772 7.30 -37.81 -19.77
C PHE A 772 8.19 -38.13 -18.57
N ARG A 773 9.36 -38.69 -18.85
CA ARG A 773 10.37 -39.02 -17.84
C ARG A 773 10.95 -37.76 -17.19
N TRP A 774 11.24 -37.84 -15.89
CA TRP A 774 11.86 -36.74 -15.16
C TRP A 774 13.38 -36.80 -15.33
N HIS A 775 13.89 -36.15 -16.40
CA HIS A 775 15.32 -36.05 -16.65
C HIS A 775 15.84 -34.62 -16.40
N PRO A 776 16.52 -34.34 -15.26
CA PRO A 776 16.91 -32.98 -14.88
C PRO A 776 17.69 -32.21 -15.95
N GLU A 777 18.62 -32.87 -16.64
CA GLU A 777 19.42 -32.20 -17.68
C GLU A 777 18.59 -31.85 -18.92
N ARG A 778 17.65 -32.71 -19.32
CA ARG A 778 16.79 -32.46 -20.48
C ARG A 778 15.80 -31.34 -20.17
N ARG A 779 15.24 -31.35 -18.96
CA ARG A 779 14.38 -30.26 -18.45
C ARG A 779 15.12 -28.92 -18.39
N ALA A 780 16.43 -28.91 -18.08
CA ALA A 780 17.23 -27.69 -18.14
C ALA A 780 17.39 -27.16 -19.57
N LEU A 781 17.63 -28.04 -20.54
CA LEU A 781 17.72 -27.66 -21.97
C LEU A 781 16.39 -27.13 -22.52
N LEU A 782 15.28 -27.82 -22.24
CA LEU A 782 13.93 -27.40 -22.65
C LEU A 782 13.56 -26.02 -22.07
N ARG A 783 13.85 -25.79 -20.79
CA ARG A 783 13.64 -24.47 -20.16
C ARG A 783 14.52 -23.40 -20.78
N ALA A 784 15.78 -23.72 -21.12
CA ALA A 784 16.67 -22.75 -21.74
C ALA A 784 16.17 -22.27 -23.12
N ASP A 785 15.69 -23.18 -23.96
CA ASP A 785 15.05 -22.83 -25.23
C ASP A 785 13.80 -21.98 -25.01
N LEU A 786 12.94 -22.37 -24.06
CA LEU A 786 11.70 -21.65 -23.73
C LEU A 786 11.99 -20.22 -23.23
N ASP A 787 12.91 -20.07 -22.28
CA ASP A 787 13.31 -18.77 -21.73
C ASP A 787 13.94 -17.88 -22.81
N ALA A 788 14.81 -18.43 -23.67
CA ALA A 788 15.40 -17.69 -24.79
C ALA A 788 14.34 -17.18 -25.78
N ALA A 789 13.35 -18.01 -26.11
CA ALA A 789 12.24 -17.60 -26.95
C ALA A 789 11.46 -16.44 -26.31
N PHE A 790 11.13 -16.53 -25.01
CA PHE A 790 10.41 -15.45 -24.35
C PHE A 790 11.25 -14.16 -24.25
N LEU A 791 12.57 -14.23 -24.09
CA LEU A 791 13.41 -13.02 -24.17
C LEU A 791 13.24 -12.31 -25.54
N HIS A 792 13.16 -13.06 -26.65
CA HIS A 792 12.85 -12.52 -27.98
C HIS A 792 11.42 -12.02 -28.12
N VAL A 793 10.42 -12.76 -27.62
CA VAL A 793 9.00 -12.36 -27.64
C VAL A 793 8.80 -11.04 -26.90
N TYR A 794 9.45 -10.89 -25.74
CA TYR A 794 9.45 -9.64 -24.96
C TYR A 794 10.27 -8.50 -25.61
N GLY A 795 10.90 -8.75 -26.75
CA GLY A 795 11.68 -7.79 -27.53
C GLY A 795 12.96 -7.33 -26.85
N LEU A 796 13.58 -8.19 -26.03
CA LEU A 796 14.83 -7.86 -25.34
C LEU A 796 16.02 -8.07 -26.27
N ASN A 797 16.91 -7.09 -26.31
CA ASN A 797 18.20 -7.25 -26.99
C ASN A 797 19.14 -8.13 -26.15
N ARG A 798 20.28 -8.52 -26.75
CA ARG A 798 21.23 -9.45 -26.12
C ARG A 798 21.81 -8.96 -24.78
N GLY A 799 22.01 -7.65 -24.62
CA GLY A 799 22.50 -7.05 -23.38
C GLY A 799 21.42 -6.97 -22.31
N GLU A 800 20.19 -6.63 -22.68
CA GLU A 800 19.03 -6.65 -21.77
C GLU A 800 18.72 -8.07 -21.30
N ALA A 801 18.79 -9.06 -22.20
CA ALA A 801 18.66 -10.47 -21.87
C ALA A 801 19.70 -10.93 -20.82
N GLU A 802 20.95 -10.52 -20.98
CA GLU A 802 22.03 -10.80 -20.03
C GLU A 802 21.76 -10.17 -18.66
N HIS A 803 21.33 -8.91 -18.64
CA HIS A 803 20.96 -8.19 -17.41
C HIS A 803 19.77 -8.86 -16.69
N VAL A 804 18.74 -9.27 -17.45
CA VAL A 804 17.60 -10.01 -16.89
C VAL A 804 18.06 -11.29 -16.21
N LEU A 805 18.95 -12.07 -16.84
CA LEU A 805 19.48 -13.30 -16.24
C LEU A 805 20.31 -12.99 -14.99
N ASP A 806 21.16 -11.97 -15.02
CA ASP A 806 22.01 -11.60 -13.88
C ASP A 806 21.19 -11.07 -12.67
N SER A 807 19.90 -10.74 -12.86
CA SER A 807 18.99 -10.34 -11.79
C SER A 807 18.49 -11.49 -10.88
N PHE A 808 18.90 -12.75 -11.14
CA PHE A 808 18.54 -13.95 -10.37
C PHE A 808 19.69 -14.50 -9.51
N PRO A 809 20.16 -13.77 -8.47
CA PRO A 809 21.36 -14.13 -7.72
C PRO A 809 21.22 -15.45 -6.93
N VAL A 810 20.01 -15.84 -6.56
CA VAL A 810 19.78 -17.11 -5.83
C VAL A 810 19.93 -18.32 -6.75
N VAL A 811 19.42 -18.23 -7.98
CA VAL A 811 19.63 -19.26 -9.01
C VAL A 811 21.13 -19.38 -9.27
N ARG A 812 21.80 -18.25 -9.52
CA ARG A 812 23.26 -18.20 -9.70
C ARG A 812 24.01 -18.87 -8.56
N LYS A 813 23.71 -18.49 -7.31
CA LYS A 813 24.36 -19.04 -6.11
C LYS A 813 24.23 -20.55 -6.01
N TYR A 814 23.04 -21.11 -6.28
CA TYR A 814 22.84 -22.55 -6.21
C TYR A 814 23.50 -23.27 -7.39
N GLU A 815 23.46 -22.72 -8.59
CA GLU A 815 24.11 -23.35 -9.75
C GLU A 815 25.63 -23.28 -9.69
N GLU A 816 26.22 -22.18 -9.23
CA GLU A 816 27.67 -22.08 -8.99
C GLU A 816 28.12 -23.10 -7.93
N ARG A 817 27.29 -23.37 -6.91
CA ARG A 817 27.55 -24.41 -5.91
C ARG A 817 27.43 -25.82 -6.49
N ASP A 818 26.36 -26.10 -7.24
CA ASP A 818 26.00 -27.47 -7.66
C ASP A 818 26.67 -27.90 -8.97
N TYR A 819 26.97 -26.96 -9.86
CA TYR A 819 27.51 -27.21 -11.21
C TYR A 819 28.84 -26.51 -11.48
N GLY A 820 29.30 -25.59 -10.60
CA GLY A 820 30.53 -24.82 -10.80
C GLY A 820 30.42 -23.70 -11.84
N GLU A 821 29.23 -23.46 -12.39
CA GLU A 821 28.94 -22.39 -13.36
C GLU A 821 27.54 -21.83 -13.17
N TYR A 822 27.27 -20.61 -13.67
CA TYR A 822 25.91 -20.12 -13.81
C TYR A 822 25.24 -20.76 -15.05
N ARG A 823 24.90 -22.05 -14.92
CA ARG A 823 24.46 -22.93 -16.02
C ARG A 823 23.24 -22.39 -16.78
N THR A 824 22.21 -21.90 -16.07
CA THR A 824 21.00 -21.33 -16.68
C THR A 824 21.35 -20.16 -17.57
N ARG A 825 22.18 -19.22 -17.10
CA ARG A 825 22.61 -18.07 -17.90
C ARG A 825 23.35 -18.50 -19.16
N ARG A 826 24.30 -19.43 -19.06
CA ARG A 826 25.04 -19.93 -20.23
C ARG A 826 24.10 -20.56 -21.26
N LEU A 827 23.24 -21.48 -20.83
CA LEU A 827 22.32 -22.18 -21.72
C LEU A 827 21.32 -21.23 -22.38
N VAL A 828 20.65 -20.36 -21.60
CA VAL A 828 19.66 -19.43 -22.14
C VAL A 828 20.28 -18.48 -23.16
N LEU A 829 21.47 -17.92 -22.88
CA LEU A 829 22.15 -17.02 -23.82
C LEU A 829 22.60 -17.73 -25.08
N GLU A 830 23.07 -18.98 -24.98
CA GLU A 830 23.42 -19.78 -26.16
C GLU A 830 22.18 -20.11 -27.01
N ALA A 831 21.03 -20.45 -26.40
CA ALA A 831 19.76 -20.60 -27.14
C ALA A 831 19.32 -19.27 -27.77
N TYR A 832 19.44 -18.17 -27.04
CA TYR A 832 19.10 -16.83 -27.52
C TYR A 832 19.92 -16.48 -28.76
N ASP A 833 21.24 -16.72 -28.74
CA ASP A 833 22.15 -16.43 -29.84
C ASP A 833 21.85 -17.32 -31.07
N ARG A 834 21.46 -18.59 -30.86
CA ARG A 834 20.99 -19.49 -31.95
C ARG A 834 19.69 -18.98 -32.58
N MET A 835 18.74 -18.52 -31.77
CA MET A 835 17.49 -17.93 -32.26
C MET A 835 17.75 -16.61 -32.99
N ALA A 836 18.59 -15.74 -32.44
CA ALA A 836 18.99 -14.48 -33.07
C ALA A 836 19.65 -14.71 -34.43
N TYR A 837 20.54 -15.72 -34.52
CA TYR A 837 21.11 -16.15 -35.80
C TYR A 837 20.02 -16.60 -36.77
N ALA A 838 19.09 -17.47 -36.37
CA ALA A 838 18.02 -17.95 -37.25
C ALA A 838 17.11 -16.80 -37.73
N ILE A 839 16.76 -15.86 -36.84
CA ILE A 839 15.99 -14.65 -37.16
C ILE A 839 16.71 -13.84 -38.24
N ALA A 840 18.01 -13.58 -38.07
CA ALA A 840 18.82 -12.86 -39.05
C ALA A 840 18.93 -13.58 -40.41
N HIS A 841 18.65 -14.88 -40.46
CA HIS A 841 18.64 -15.72 -41.66
C HIS A 841 17.22 -16.09 -42.12
N GLY A 842 16.21 -15.30 -41.75
CA GLY A 842 14.82 -15.46 -42.20
C GLY A 842 14.14 -16.71 -41.64
N GLY A 843 14.40 -17.04 -40.37
CA GLY A 843 13.81 -18.18 -39.67
C GLY A 843 14.42 -19.53 -39.99
N LYS A 844 15.57 -19.56 -40.69
CA LYS A 844 16.23 -20.80 -41.13
C LYS A 844 17.39 -21.19 -40.23
N GLY A 845 17.57 -22.49 -40.06
CA GLY A 845 18.75 -23.06 -39.37
C GLY A 845 18.65 -23.09 -37.84
N TRP A 846 17.50 -22.73 -37.26
CA TRP A 846 17.24 -22.95 -35.84
C TRP A 846 17.21 -24.45 -35.53
N LYS A 847 17.81 -24.83 -34.39
CA LYS A 847 17.78 -26.18 -33.85
C LYS A 847 17.55 -26.11 -32.33
N PRO A 848 16.65 -26.94 -31.77
CA PRO A 848 16.44 -27.03 -30.34
C PRO A 848 17.69 -27.55 -29.62
N PHE A 849 17.87 -27.21 -28.36
CA PHE A 849 18.87 -27.87 -27.52
C PHE A 849 18.52 -29.32 -27.23
N ALA A 850 17.24 -29.56 -26.92
CA ALA A 850 16.72 -30.89 -26.69
C ALA A 850 16.18 -31.47 -28.00
N ASP A 851 16.99 -32.29 -28.68
CA ASP A 851 16.61 -32.98 -29.93
C ASP A 851 16.35 -34.48 -29.65
N PRO A 852 15.25 -35.08 -30.17
CA PRO A 852 14.11 -34.42 -30.80
C PRO A 852 13.30 -33.56 -29.84
N LEU A 853 12.63 -32.55 -30.40
CA LEU A 853 11.54 -31.86 -29.72
C LEU A 853 10.49 -32.90 -29.26
N PRO A 854 9.91 -32.73 -28.07
CA PRO A 854 8.74 -33.51 -27.67
C PRO A 854 7.66 -33.46 -28.76
N ALA A 855 6.94 -34.57 -28.95
CA ALA A 855 6.02 -34.91 -30.06
C ALA A 855 6.61 -35.66 -31.27
N LYS A 856 7.90 -36.02 -31.27
CA LYS A 856 8.43 -37.12 -32.12
C LYS A 856 9.08 -38.22 -31.29
N ALA A 857 8.33 -38.85 -30.37
CA ALA A 857 8.72 -40.16 -29.88
C ALA A 857 8.43 -41.20 -30.99
N PRO A 858 9.39 -42.02 -31.44
CA PRO A 858 9.09 -43.08 -32.38
C PRO A 858 8.13 -44.04 -31.70
N SER A 859 7.03 -44.37 -32.37
CA SER A 859 6.17 -45.48 -32.00
C SER A 859 7.06 -46.68 -31.69
N GLN A 860 7.20 -47.07 -30.42
CA GLN A 860 7.90 -48.30 -30.07
C GLN A 860 7.11 -49.43 -30.72
N GLN A 861 7.60 -49.92 -31.85
CA GLN A 861 7.24 -51.24 -32.36
C GLN A 861 7.57 -52.22 -31.24
N VAL A 862 6.53 -52.65 -30.53
CA VAL A 862 6.57 -53.81 -29.66
C VAL A 862 6.95 -54.99 -30.56
N SER A 863 8.24 -55.34 -30.55
CA SER A 863 8.74 -56.61 -31.06
C SER A 863 8.01 -57.72 -30.29
N ARG A 864 6.92 -58.23 -30.85
CA ARG A 864 6.32 -59.51 -30.46
C ARG A 864 7.34 -60.61 -30.74
N LYS A 865 8.20 -60.91 -29.75
CA LYS A 865 8.89 -62.19 -29.70
C LYS A 865 7.82 -63.27 -29.49
N LYS A 866 7.54 -64.03 -30.54
CA LYS A 866 6.83 -65.31 -30.45
C LYS A 866 7.66 -66.26 -29.58
N CYS A 867 7.10 -66.75 -28.47
CA CYS A 867 7.58 -67.97 -27.83
C CYS A 867 7.27 -69.16 -28.77
N PRO A 868 8.21 -70.10 -29.01
CA PRO A 868 7.88 -71.41 -29.51
C PRO A 868 7.52 -72.34 -28.34
N HIS A 869 6.41 -73.07 -28.53
CA HIS A 869 5.87 -74.24 -27.82
C HIS A 869 6.28 -74.53 -26.37
#